data_AF-A0A7C6EYU4-F1
#
_entry.id   AF-A0A7C6EYU4-F1
#
_cell.length_a   1.000
_cell.length_b   1.000
_cell.length_c   1.000
_cell.angle_alpha   90.00
_cell.angle_beta   90.00
_cell.angle_gamma   90.00
#
_symmetry.space_group_name_H-M   'P 1'
#
loop_
_entity.id
_entity.type
_entity.pdbx_description
1 polymer ?
#
loop_
_entity_poly.entity_id
_entity_poly.type
_entity_poly.pdbx_seq_one_letter_code
_entity_poly.pdbx_strand_id
1 'polypeptide(L)'
;MMERRLFWAISCLVTVYAVAQSDTLSWAAPPSVAQTLQLKPIQSGVEIDTPTEEEIANCTVAAEKIGDHVGWVVKDGRGYVLRRFLDTNRDNRVDTWCYFRNGLEVYRDIDSDGDGKVDQFRWFTTAGGKWGIDTNQDGVIDRWQRISAEEVAEEAVRAMVENNAARFRALLLSPGELKSLGLGGSLGQEVAGALQQADAQFQQVAAKAATLGQVKWVQFSGHRPGLLSAAPDGPEQDLLIYENAIAFAEAQSGTVQILLGTLVQVGPAWRLVTSPQLLDEQSAVLAQNNVFFKPPAVEPVPSAGTQQVSEKMQQLLDELEKLEAAAQQAQTLAQQAALNAKRAEIIEALEAEATRPEDKAMWIRQLADFLTASVQAGSYPDGAKRLEVLFARVAKSPVEKDLPAYVKFRQLTAEYALAVQRPDVKYDEVQKQWMANLEQFLKDYPNAPDAAEALLQLGIGREYTDDIDAAKVAYQEIIKRFPNEPEAAKARGALRRLTSEGQTFELKGTDLQGGTVDVAAYRGKVVIVHYWTSWCEPCKTDMAILKDLVTRYGGKLAIVGVNLDTRPEEMQAYLAEARLPWPQIHEQGGLESRPAVEYGIVTVPTTFLIDSQGRVVKRNVTGSEIEAEIRRLMQ
;
A
#
# COMPACT_ATOMS: atom_id res chain seq x y z
N MET A 1 -0.66 49.57 -2.64
CA MET A 1 -0.14 50.72 -3.44
C MET A 1 0.95 51.52 -2.70
N MET A 2 0.97 51.53 -1.36
CA MET A 2 2.06 52.10 -0.55
C MET A 2 3.32 51.21 -0.50
N GLU A 3 3.16 49.87 -0.46
CA GLU A 3 4.28 48.91 -0.45
C GLU A 3 5.10 48.90 -1.76
N ARG A 4 4.47 49.10 -2.92
CA ARG A 4 5.15 49.20 -4.23
C ARG A 4 6.07 50.42 -4.36
N ARG A 5 5.86 51.49 -3.58
CA ARG A 5 6.75 52.67 -3.57
C ARG A 5 7.99 52.46 -2.70
N LEU A 6 7.93 51.56 -1.71
CA LEU A 6 9.06 51.24 -0.83
C LEU A 6 10.12 50.38 -1.55
N PHE A 7 9.68 49.44 -2.39
CA PHE A 7 10.57 48.64 -3.26
C PHE A 7 11.40 49.53 -4.21
N TRP A 8 10.78 50.54 -4.81
CA TRP A 8 11.48 51.53 -5.66
C TRP A 8 12.46 52.42 -4.88
N ALA A 9 12.17 52.77 -3.62
CA ALA A 9 13.04 53.60 -2.80
C ALA A 9 14.34 52.89 -2.37
N ILE A 10 14.32 51.55 -2.24
CA ILE A 10 15.50 50.74 -1.91
C ILE A 10 16.25 50.31 -3.19
N SER A 11 15.53 50.10 -4.31
CA SER A 11 16.11 49.70 -5.60
C SER A 11 16.96 50.80 -6.28
N CYS A 12 16.81 52.07 -5.90
CA CYS A 12 17.61 53.20 -6.44
C CYS A 12 18.92 53.50 -5.68
N LEU A 13 19.30 52.71 -4.66
CA LEU A 13 20.33 53.13 -3.68
C LEU A 13 21.76 52.61 -3.91
N VAL A 14 22.05 51.90 -4.99
CA VAL A 14 23.45 51.59 -5.32
C VAL A 14 23.78 52.23 -6.67
N THR A 15 24.85 53.01 -6.73
CA THR A 15 25.40 53.53 -8.00
C THR A 15 26.91 53.57 -7.82
N VAL A 16 27.65 52.70 -8.50
CA VAL A 16 29.12 52.79 -8.56
C VAL A 16 29.53 52.87 -10.03
N TYR A 17 29.86 54.09 -10.47
CA TYR A 17 30.59 54.31 -11.73
C TYR A 17 32.09 54.30 -11.42
N ALA A 18 32.83 53.43 -12.09
CA ALA A 18 34.29 53.41 -12.01
C ALA A 18 34.89 53.97 -13.31
N VAL A 19 35.16 55.28 -13.37
CA VAL A 19 36.22 55.85 -14.23
C VAL A 19 36.80 57.11 -13.57
N ALA A 20 38.11 57.05 -13.30
CA ALA A 20 39.12 58.10 -13.15
C ALA A 20 38.77 59.51 -12.59
N GLN A 21 39.54 59.87 -11.56
CA GLN A 21 39.94 61.21 -11.08
C GLN A 21 38.90 62.06 -10.31
N SER A 22 39.25 62.34 -9.05
CA SER A 22 38.84 63.46 -8.18
C SER A 22 37.43 64.02 -8.31
N ASP A 23 36.53 63.64 -7.39
CA ASP A 23 35.95 64.54 -6.38
C ASP A 23 34.78 63.83 -5.65
N THR A 24 34.67 64.13 -4.35
CA THR A 24 33.68 63.69 -3.35
C THR A 24 32.52 62.80 -3.82
N LEU A 25 32.61 61.49 -3.54
CA LEU A 25 31.50 60.53 -3.62
C LEU A 25 30.46 60.81 -2.52
N SER A 26 29.26 61.26 -2.89
CA SER A 26 28.11 61.19 -1.99
C SER A 26 27.61 59.74 -1.95
N TRP A 27 27.84 59.03 -0.85
CA TRP A 27 27.10 57.80 -0.56
C TRP A 27 25.62 58.14 -0.51
N ALA A 28 24.80 57.42 -1.27
CA ALA A 28 23.38 57.41 -0.99
C ALA A 28 23.20 56.87 0.45
N ALA A 29 22.34 57.50 1.24
CA ALA A 29 22.21 57.15 2.66
C ALA A 29 21.80 55.67 2.80
N PRO A 30 22.40 54.91 3.73
CA PRO A 30 22.00 53.54 3.99
C PRO A 30 20.51 53.50 4.38
N PRO A 31 19.73 52.49 3.94
CA PRO A 31 18.33 52.35 4.32
C PRO A 31 18.25 52.24 5.86
N SER A 32 17.20 52.79 6.46
CA SER A 32 17.03 52.66 7.91
C SER A 32 16.59 51.23 8.28
N VAL A 33 16.94 50.78 9.48
CA VAL A 33 16.49 49.49 10.01
C VAL A 33 14.97 49.35 9.91
N ALA A 34 14.22 50.39 10.32
CA ALA A 34 12.78 50.39 10.25
C ALA A 34 12.24 50.23 8.81
N GLN A 35 12.87 50.87 7.82
CA GLN A 35 12.50 50.70 6.40
C GLN A 35 12.76 49.26 5.92
N THR A 36 13.90 48.67 6.32
CA THR A 36 14.24 47.31 5.91
C THR A 36 13.33 46.24 6.53
N LEU A 37 12.89 46.43 7.78
CA LEU A 37 12.02 45.48 8.48
C LEU A 37 10.55 45.56 8.04
N GLN A 38 10.16 46.62 7.32
CA GLN A 38 8.85 46.70 6.68
C GLN A 38 8.72 45.76 5.48
N LEU A 39 9.83 45.36 4.86
CA LEU A 39 9.82 44.37 3.77
C LEU A 39 9.46 42.99 4.34
N LYS A 40 8.41 42.40 3.77
CA LYS A 40 7.91 41.08 4.12
C LYS A 40 8.02 40.15 2.92
N PRO A 41 8.18 38.83 3.17
CA PRO A 41 8.02 37.80 2.14
C PRO A 41 6.78 38.04 1.29
N ILE A 42 6.91 37.87 -0.03
CA ILE A 42 5.76 37.98 -0.95
C ILE A 42 4.77 36.85 -0.68
N GLN A 43 5.27 35.64 -0.43
CA GLN A 43 4.43 34.49 -0.14
C GLN A 43 3.94 34.51 1.31
N SER A 44 2.67 34.16 1.51
CA SER A 44 2.04 34.11 2.83
C SER A 44 2.52 32.90 3.66
N GLY A 45 2.39 33.01 4.99
CA GLY A 45 2.71 31.90 5.91
C GLY A 45 4.19 31.65 6.15
N VAL A 46 5.08 32.52 5.68
CA VAL A 46 6.52 32.43 5.97
C VAL A 46 6.81 32.97 7.37
N GLU A 47 7.24 32.11 8.28
CA GLU A 47 7.63 32.49 9.64
C GLU A 47 9.05 33.07 9.67
N ILE A 48 9.16 34.35 10.00
CA ILE A 48 10.42 35.11 10.04
C ILE A 48 10.55 35.84 11.38
N ASP A 49 11.78 36.13 11.79
CA ASP A 49 12.00 36.98 12.97
C ASP A 49 11.50 38.41 12.69
N THR A 50 10.67 38.92 13.59
CA THR A 50 10.08 40.26 13.54
C THR A 50 10.29 40.94 14.89
N PRO A 51 11.34 41.76 15.04
CA PRO A 51 11.63 42.46 16.29
C PRO A 51 10.47 43.36 16.71
N THR A 52 10.24 43.47 18.02
CA THR A 52 9.31 44.45 18.61
C THR A 52 9.82 45.88 18.41
N GLU A 53 8.93 46.87 18.57
CA GLU A 53 9.31 48.29 18.41
C GLU A 53 10.49 48.71 19.31
N GLU A 54 10.57 48.15 20.52
CA GLU A 54 11.68 48.39 21.45
C GLU A 54 12.99 47.73 20.98
N GLU A 55 12.92 46.53 20.41
CA GLU A 55 14.08 45.78 19.91
C GLU A 55 14.67 46.38 18.62
N ILE A 56 13.84 47.07 17.81
CA ILE A 56 14.28 47.75 16.58
C ILE A 56 15.38 48.77 16.88
N ALA A 57 15.33 49.43 18.05
CA ALA A 57 16.35 50.41 18.45
C ALA A 57 17.76 49.81 18.60
N ASN A 58 17.85 48.50 18.86
CA ASN A 58 19.11 47.78 19.01
C ASN A 58 19.54 47.04 17.73
N CYS A 59 18.71 47.06 16.68
CA CYS A 59 19.03 46.43 15.42
C CYS A 59 19.97 47.32 14.59
N THR A 60 20.75 46.71 13.71
CA THR A 60 21.71 47.39 12.83
C THR A 60 21.49 47.01 11.38
N VAL A 61 21.87 47.90 10.47
CA VAL A 61 21.89 47.65 9.02
C VAL A 61 23.20 48.16 8.45
N ALA A 62 23.91 47.31 7.71
CA ALA A 62 25.20 47.64 7.10
C ALA A 62 25.35 47.01 5.73
N ALA A 63 26.13 47.65 4.86
CA ALA A 63 26.56 47.05 3.60
C ALA A 63 27.69 46.05 3.89
N GLU A 64 27.50 44.80 3.52
CA GLU A 64 28.47 43.72 3.72
C GLU A 64 28.80 43.04 2.39
N LYS A 65 30.06 42.66 2.22
CA LYS A 65 30.49 41.79 1.11
C LYS A 65 30.18 40.34 1.47
N ILE A 66 29.42 39.66 0.63
CA ILE A 66 28.95 38.29 0.85
C ILE A 66 29.35 37.46 -0.36
N GLY A 67 30.47 36.75 -0.25
CA GLY A 67 31.11 36.11 -1.40
C GLY A 67 31.50 37.17 -2.44
N ASP A 68 31.01 37.00 -3.67
CA ASP A 68 31.26 37.89 -4.81
C ASP A 68 30.18 38.97 -5.01
N HIS A 69 29.25 39.06 -4.07
CA HIS A 69 28.12 39.99 -4.08
C HIS A 69 28.23 41.01 -2.94
N VAL A 70 27.52 42.13 -3.08
CA VAL A 70 27.39 43.16 -2.05
C VAL A 70 25.91 43.28 -1.70
N GLY A 71 25.61 43.49 -0.43
CA GLY A 71 24.23 43.67 -0.02
C GLY A 71 24.07 44.27 1.36
N TRP A 72 22.84 44.67 1.66
CA TRP A 72 22.46 45.18 2.97
C TRP A 72 22.12 44.03 3.91
N VAL A 73 22.74 44.00 5.08
CA VAL A 73 22.50 42.99 6.11
C VAL A 73 21.91 43.65 7.33
N VAL A 74 20.75 43.16 7.77
CA VAL A 74 20.06 43.62 8.98
C VAL A 74 20.31 42.61 10.09
N LYS A 75 20.80 43.06 11.25
CA LYS A 75 21.09 42.22 12.42
C LYS A 75 20.34 42.71 13.65
N ASP A 76 19.91 41.77 14.51
CA ASP A 76 19.33 42.09 15.82
C ASP A 76 20.40 42.59 16.82
N GLY A 77 19.97 43.00 18.02
CA GLY A 77 20.89 43.44 19.08
C GLY A 77 21.85 42.37 19.62
N ARG A 78 21.65 41.09 19.24
CA ARG A 78 22.54 39.96 19.57
C ARG A 78 23.49 39.63 18.41
N GLY A 79 23.32 40.25 17.24
CA GLY A 79 24.10 40.03 16.03
C GLY A 79 23.53 38.95 15.09
N TYR A 80 22.36 38.38 15.37
CA TYR A 80 21.71 37.44 14.45
C TYR A 80 21.16 38.17 13.23
N VAL A 81 21.37 37.58 12.04
CA VAL A 81 20.84 38.15 10.79
C VAL A 81 19.32 38.00 10.77
N LEU A 82 18.64 39.10 10.49
CA LEU A 82 17.19 39.17 10.33
C LEU A 82 16.79 39.22 8.86
N ARG A 83 17.51 40.02 8.06
CA ARG A 83 17.27 40.21 6.63
C ARG A 83 18.59 40.38 5.88
N ARG A 84 18.59 40.02 4.61
CA ARG A 84 19.71 40.29 3.70
C ARG A 84 19.18 40.61 2.30
N PHE A 85 19.66 41.69 1.70
CA PHE A 85 19.23 42.17 0.39
C PHE A 85 20.45 42.27 -0.53
N LEU A 86 20.50 41.45 -1.57
CA LEU A 86 21.68 41.31 -2.44
C LEU A 86 21.42 41.87 -3.83
N ASP A 87 22.48 42.47 -4.39
CA ASP A 87 22.65 42.68 -5.82
C ASP A 87 23.53 41.54 -6.35
N THR A 88 22.94 40.63 -7.14
CA THR A 88 23.63 39.45 -7.65
C THR A 88 24.14 39.62 -9.07
N ASN A 89 23.52 40.52 -9.86
CA ASN A 89 23.89 40.79 -11.26
C ASN A 89 24.86 41.99 -11.44
N ARG A 90 25.15 42.72 -10.36
CA ARG A 90 26.04 43.90 -10.29
C ARG A 90 25.52 45.11 -11.06
N ASP A 91 24.21 45.22 -11.25
CA ASP A 91 23.57 46.40 -11.86
C ASP A 91 23.26 47.52 -10.85
N ASN A 92 23.61 47.28 -9.58
CA ASN A 92 23.36 48.14 -8.45
C ASN A 92 21.87 48.21 -8.01
N ARG A 93 21.09 47.19 -8.32
CA ARG A 93 19.73 46.98 -7.81
C ARG A 93 19.69 45.70 -6.99
N VAL A 94 18.89 45.73 -5.92
CA VAL A 94 18.60 44.50 -5.19
C VAL A 94 17.71 43.63 -6.07
N ASP A 95 18.15 42.40 -6.31
CA ASP A 95 17.43 41.37 -7.05
C ASP A 95 17.11 40.14 -6.18
N THR A 96 17.64 40.10 -4.96
CA THR A 96 17.46 38.98 -4.03
C THR A 96 17.15 39.46 -2.62
N TRP A 97 16.03 39.03 -2.05
CA TRP A 97 15.60 39.35 -0.68
C TRP A 97 15.55 38.08 0.16
N CYS A 98 16.43 37.99 1.16
CA CYS A 98 16.58 36.86 2.06
C CYS A 98 16.01 37.17 3.44
N TYR A 99 15.27 36.22 3.99
CA TYR A 99 14.59 36.34 5.29
C TYR A 99 15.02 35.22 6.23
N PHE A 100 15.14 35.58 7.51
CA PHE A 100 15.77 34.73 8.52
C PHE A 100 14.86 34.49 9.72
N ARG A 101 15.07 33.33 10.35
CA ARG A 101 14.52 32.96 11.65
C ARG A 101 15.59 32.32 12.51
N ASN A 102 15.77 32.82 13.73
CA ASN A 102 16.86 32.45 14.63
C ASN A 102 18.24 32.50 13.95
N GLY A 103 18.46 33.48 13.06
CA GLY A 103 19.71 33.64 12.31
C GLY A 103 19.93 32.65 11.16
N LEU A 104 18.99 31.73 10.90
CA LEU A 104 19.02 30.83 9.74
C LEU A 104 18.16 31.40 8.61
N GLU A 105 18.67 31.37 7.38
CA GLU A 105 17.88 31.77 6.22
C GLU A 105 16.77 30.74 6.01
N VAL A 106 15.52 31.19 6.00
CA VAL A 106 14.34 30.33 5.85
C VAL A 106 13.57 30.57 4.57
N TYR A 107 13.77 31.74 3.95
CA TYR A 107 13.01 32.13 2.76
C TYR A 107 13.75 33.16 1.90
N ARG A 108 13.48 33.14 0.59
CA ARG A 108 14.03 34.09 -0.37
C ARG A 108 13.07 34.40 -1.51
N ASP A 109 12.95 35.69 -1.81
CA ASP A 109 12.37 36.24 -3.03
C ASP A 109 13.51 36.56 -4.02
N ILE A 110 13.36 36.22 -5.30
CA ILE A 110 14.37 36.47 -6.34
C ILE A 110 13.69 37.06 -7.58
N ASP A 111 14.25 38.15 -8.09
CA ASP A 111 14.04 38.68 -9.43
C ASP A 111 15.15 38.12 -10.32
N SER A 112 14.83 37.08 -11.10
CA SER A 112 15.84 36.30 -11.82
C SER A 112 16.19 36.84 -13.20
N ASP A 113 15.37 37.73 -13.76
CA ASP A 113 15.62 38.38 -15.06
C ASP A 113 15.99 39.87 -14.94
N GLY A 114 15.92 40.44 -13.74
CA GLY A 114 16.33 41.81 -13.42
C GLY A 114 15.32 42.87 -13.88
N ASP A 115 14.06 42.49 -14.12
CA ASP A 115 13.03 43.42 -14.59
C ASP A 115 12.41 44.29 -13.47
N GLY A 116 12.82 44.04 -12.22
CA GLY A 116 12.36 44.73 -11.02
C GLY A 116 11.18 44.04 -10.34
N LYS A 117 10.81 42.83 -10.75
CA LYS A 117 9.75 42.02 -10.12
C LYS A 117 10.26 40.63 -9.80
N VAL A 118 9.85 40.15 -8.63
CA VAL A 118 10.18 38.81 -8.17
C VAL A 118 9.41 37.77 -8.98
N ASP A 119 10.13 36.78 -9.49
CA ASP A 119 9.62 35.68 -10.31
C ASP A 119 9.96 34.29 -9.72
N GLN A 120 10.75 34.23 -8.64
CA GLN A 120 11.04 32.98 -7.94
C GLN A 120 10.94 33.13 -6.41
N PHE A 121 10.47 32.06 -5.78
CA PHE A 121 10.31 31.96 -4.34
C PHE A 121 10.96 30.69 -3.82
N ARG A 122 11.80 30.78 -2.79
CA ARG A 122 12.52 29.63 -2.23
C ARG A 122 12.39 29.56 -0.72
N TRP A 123 12.15 28.35 -0.23
CA TRP A 123 12.10 28.04 1.19
C TRP A 123 13.27 27.13 1.57
N PHE A 124 13.81 27.36 2.75
CA PHE A 124 14.92 26.61 3.31
C PHE A 124 14.52 26.14 4.71
N THR A 125 14.30 24.85 4.87
CA THR A 125 13.97 24.26 6.18
C THR A 125 14.86 23.06 6.46
N THR A 126 14.93 22.66 7.73
CA THR A 126 15.67 21.45 8.13
C THR A 126 15.00 20.16 7.69
N ALA A 127 13.72 20.21 7.26
CA ALA A 127 12.93 19.08 6.81
C ALA A 127 12.74 19.02 5.28
N GLY A 128 13.33 19.97 4.53
CA GLY A 128 13.12 20.09 3.09
C GLY A 128 13.21 21.54 2.60
N GLY A 129 12.99 21.74 1.30
CA GLY A 129 12.98 23.07 0.71
C GLY A 129 12.29 23.06 -0.64
N LYS A 130 11.34 23.97 -0.80
CA LYS A 130 10.54 24.15 -2.01
C LYS A 130 10.99 25.38 -2.81
N TRP A 131 10.84 25.30 -4.13
CA TRP A 131 11.21 26.36 -5.07
C TRP A 131 10.07 26.56 -6.07
N GLY A 132 9.35 27.67 -5.93
CA GLY A 132 8.26 28.07 -6.82
C GLY A 132 8.71 29.10 -7.87
N ILE A 133 8.07 29.05 -9.03
CA ILE A 133 8.26 29.99 -10.15
C ILE A 133 6.91 30.66 -10.43
N ASP A 134 6.94 31.97 -10.55
CA ASP A 134 5.84 32.82 -11.00
C ASP A 134 6.25 33.44 -12.34
N THR A 135 5.67 32.91 -13.41
CA THR A 135 6.04 33.28 -14.77
C THR A 135 5.32 34.53 -15.25
N ASN A 136 4.23 34.91 -14.58
CA ASN A 136 3.41 36.06 -14.94
C ASN A 136 3.65 37.29 -14.01
N GLN A 137 4.42 37.08 -12.93
CA GLN A 137 4.83 38.04 -11.91
C GLN A 137 3.63 38.69 -11.18
N ASP A 138 2.56 37.93 -10.94
CA ASP A 138 1.38 38.36 -10.18
C ASP A 138 1.49 38.08 -8.66
N GLY A 139 2.57 37.42 -8.23
CA GLY A 139 2.84 37.00 -6.86
C GLY A 139 2.32 35.60 -6.54
N VAL A 140 1.74 34.88 -7.50
CA VAL A 140 1.22 33.51 -7.34
C VAL A 140 2.14 32.54 -8.06
N ILE A 141 2.45 31.43 -7.39
CA ILE A 141 3.28 30.39 -8.00
C ILE A 141 2.50 29.68 -9.08
N ASP A 142 3.01 29.74 -10.32
CA ASP A 142 2.45 29.01 -11.47
C ASP A 142 2.95 27.56 -11.51
N ARG A 143 4.17 27.30 -11.02
CA ARG A 143 4.76 25.95 -11.00
C ARG A 143 5.85 25.79 -9.94
N TRP A 144 6.05 24.55 -9.50
CA TRP A 144 7.12 24.20 -8.55
C TRP A 144 8.33 23.59 -9.26
N GLN A 145 9.46 24.29 -9.28
CA GLN A 145 10.73 23.77 -9.77
C GLN A 145 11.28 22.64 -8.86
N ARG A 146 11.00 22.70 -7.56
CA ARG A 146 11.31 21.65 -6.57
C ARG A 146 10.21 21.65 -5.50
N ILE A 147 9.70 20.47 -5.17
CA ILE A 147 8.75 20.26 -4.08
C ILE A 147 8.69 18.77 -3.72
N SER A 148 8.72 18.43 -2.43
CA SER A 148 8.60 17.05 -1.94
C SER A 148 7.14 16.55 -1.98
N ALA A 149 6.91 15.24 -1.83
CA ALA A 149 5.56 14.69 -1.77
C ALA A 149 4.76 15.22 -0.55
N GLU A 150 5.44 15.41 0.58
CA GLU A 150 4.84 15.98 1.80
C GLU A 150 4.50 17.46 1.62
N GLU A 151 5.38 18.24 0.98
CA GLU A 151 5.10 19.64 0.67
C GLU A 151 3.97 19.79 -0.35
N VAL A 152 3.88 18.89 -1.36
CA VAL A 152 2.74 18.82 -2.29
C VAL A 152 1.45 18.56 -1.53
N ALA A 153 1.47 17.63 -0.57
CA ALA A 153 0.31 17.32 0.25
C ALA A 153 -0.15 18.55 1.04
N GLU A 154 0.76 19.23 1.73
CA GLU A 154 0.44 20.43 2.50
C GLU A 154 -0.11 21.57 1.62
N GLU A 155 0.48 21.81 0.44
CA GLU A 155 -0.01 22.80 -0.52
C GLU A 155 -1.37 22.42 -1.10
N ALA A 156 -1.64 21.13 -1.33
CA ALA A 156 -2.92 20.64 -1.81
C ALA A 156 -4.02 20.85 -0.75
N VAL A 157 -3.74 20.57 0.52
CA VAL A 157 -4.67 20.85 1.63
C VAL A 157 -4.96 22.35 1.72
N ARG A 158 -3.92 23.20 1.65
CA ARG A 158 -4.10 24.66 1.62
C ARG A 158 -4.95 25.10 0.43
N ALA A 159 -4.66 24.60 -0.77
CA ALA A 159 -5.43 24.92 -1.96
C ALA A 159 -6.91 24.55 -1.81
N MET A 160 -7.21 23.37 -1.27
CA MET A 160 -8.58 22.92 -1.03
C MET A 160 -9.32 23.84 -0.04
N VAL A 161 -8.72 24.13 1.11
CA VAL A 161 -9.37 24.91 2.18
C VAL A 161 -9.52 26.38 1.81
N GLU A 162 -8.55 26.94 1.08
CA GLU A 162 -8.58 28.32 0.56
C GLU A 162 -9.47 28.46 -0.69
N ASN A 163 -10.00 27.35 -1.24
CA ASN A 163 -10.62 27.29 -2.56
C ASN A 163 -9.78 27.98 -3.65
N ASN A 164 -8.47 27.68 -3.64
CA ASN A 164 -7.48 28.31 -4.51
C ASN A 164 -7.09 27.38 -5.66
N ALA A 165 -7.81 27.50 -6.77
CA ALA A 165 -7.57 26.69 -7.97
C ALA A 165 -6.19 26.95 -8.61
N ALA A 166 -5.67 28.16 -8.53
CA ALA A 166 -4.34 28.47 -9.06
C ALA A 166 -3.25 27.74 -8.28
N ARG A 167 -3.33 27.77 -6.94
CA ARG A 167 -2.42 27.01 -6.06
C ARG A 167 -2.48 25.51 -6.33
N PHE A 168 -3.68 24.96 -6.55
CA PHE A 168 -3.84 23.53 -6.91
C PHE A 168 -3.21 23.21 -8.27
N ARG A 169 -3.48 24.01 -9.31
CA ARG A 169 -2.93 23.79 -10.67
C ARG A 169 -1.41 23.81 -10.69
N ALA A 170 -0.78 24.63 -9.86
CA ALA A 170 0.68 24.68 -9.75
C ALA A 170 1.30 23.35 -9.28
N LEU A 171 0.52 22.46 -8.67
CA LEU A 171 0.92 21.13 -8.20
C LEU A 171 0.70 20.03 -9.25
N LEU A 172 -0.13 20.28 -10.27
CA LEU A 172 -0.48 19.28 -11.27
C LEU A 172 0.67 19.02 -12.24
N LEU A 173 0.74 17.79 -12.74
CA LEU A 173 1.64 17.42 -13.83
C LEU A 173 1.29 18.25 -15.07
N SER A 174 2.24 19.05 -15.55
CA SER A 174 2.02 19.87 -16.75
C SER A 174 2.08 19.04 -18.04
N PRO A 175 1.46 19.50 -19.15
CA PRO A 175 1.56 18.80 -20.44
C PRO A 175 2.99 18.59 -20.95
N GLY A 176 3.89 19.54 -20.67
CA GLY A 176 5.31 19.44 -21.03
C GLY A 176 6.02 18.36 -20.21
N GLU A 177 5.74 18.29 -18.91
CA GLU A 177 6.30 17.25 -18.04
C GLU A 177 5.72 15.87 -18.36
N LEU A 178 4.42 15.77 -18.63
CA LEU A 178 3.78 14.53 -19.09
C LEU A 178 4.48 13.99 -20.34
N LYS A 179 4.78 14.85 -21.31
CA LYS A 179 5.54 14.46 -22.49
C LYS A 179 6.96 13.98 -22.13
N SER A 180 7.61 14.61 -21.16
CA SER A 180 8.96 14.22 -20.71
C SER A 180 9.01 12.90 -19.94
N LEU A 181 7.87 12.42 -19.42
CA LEU A 181 7.79 11.10 -18.78
C LEU A 181 7.86 9.94 -19.79
N GLY A 182 7.71 10.22 -21.09
CA GLY A 182 7.79 9.19 -22.12
C GLY A 182 6.70 8.12 -21.99
N LEU A 183 5.50 8.49 -21.54
CA LEU A 183 4.39 7.55 -21.37
C LEU A 183 3.79 7.19 -22.74
N GLY A 184 3.99 5.96 -23.18
CA GLY A 184 3.38 5.43 -24.41
C GLY A 184 1.95 4.90 -24.22
N GLY A 185 1.33 4.54 -25.35
CA GLY A 185 0.14 3.69 -25.41
C GLY A 185 -1.09 4.21 -24.64
N SER A 186 -1.80 3.27 -24.00
CA SER A 186 -3.00 3.53 -23.18
C SER A 186 -2.68 4.29 -21.89
N LEU A 187 -1.54 3.99 -21.25
CA LEU A 187 -1.15 4.62 -19.99
C LEU A 187 -1.00 6.14 -20.13
N GLY A 188 -0.38 6.61 -21.22
CA GLY A 188 -0.28 8.05 -21.50
C GLY A 188 -1.65 8.71 -21.68
N GLN A 189 -2.61 8.02 -22.32
CA GLN A 189 -3.99 8.52 -22.48
C GLN A 189 -4.74 8.58 -21.16
N GLU A 190 -4.54 7.60 -20.29
CA GLU A 190 -5.16 7.53 -18.96
C GLU A 190 -4.66 8.65 -18.05
N VAL A 191 -3.34 8.88 -18.02
CA VAL A 191 -2.75 10.00 -17.25
C VAL A 191 -3.27 11.35 -17.77
N ALA A 192 -3.35 11.53 -19.09
CA ALA A 192 -3.91 12.74 -19.68
C ALA A 192 -5.40 12.92 -19.32
N GLY A 193 -6.19 11.85 -19.34
CA GLY A 193 -7.59 11.86 -18.95
C GLY A 193 -7.79 12.19 -17.46
N ALA A 194 -6.96 11.62 -16.58
CA ALA A 194 -6.97 11.91 -15.15
C ALA A 194 -6.68 13.39 -14.88
N LEU A 195 -5.67 13.96 -15.56
CA LEU A 195 -5.33 15.38 -15.45
C LEU A 195 -6.46 16.29 -15.92
N GLN A 196 -7.15 15.94 -17.01
CA GLN A 196 -8.28 16.71 -17.51
C GLN A 196 -9.45 16.74 -16.51
N GLN A 197 -9.64 15.65 -15.75
CA GLN A 197 -10.70 15.55 -14.74
C GLN A 197 -10.32 16.21 -13.41
N ALA A 198 -9.02 16.24 -13.07
CA ALA A 198 -8.54 16.72 -11.78
C ALA A 198 -9.01 18.15 -11.48
N ASP A 199 -8.95 19.04 -12.45
CA ASP A 199 -9.36 20.45 -12.29
C ASP A 199 -10.86 20.60 -11.97
N ALA A 200 -11.71 19.81 -12.65
CA ALA A 200 -13.16 19.83 -12.44
C ALA A 200 -13.54 19.21 -11.09
N GLN A 201 -12.86 18.12 -10.71
CA GLN A 201 -13.05 17.46 -9.42
C GLN A 201 -12.60 18.33 -8.25
N PHE A 202 -11.51 19.07 -8.41
CA PHE A 202 -10.99 19.95 -7.38
C PHE A 202 -12.01 21.00 -6.93
N GLN A 203 -12.78 21.58 -7.86
CA GLN A 203 -13.83 22.55 -7.50
C GLN A 203 -14.90 21.95 -6.58
N GLN A 204 -15.28 20.70 -6.82
CA GLN A 204 -16.25 20.00 -5.97
C GLN A 204 -15.67 19.72 -4.59
N VAL A 205 -14.40 19.31 -4.55
CA VAL A 205 -13.67 19.00 -3.32
C VAL A 205 -13.45 20.26 -2.48
N ALA A 206 -13.04 21.37 -3.09
CA ALA A 206 -12.87 22.66 -2.43
C ALA A 206 -14.20 23.19 -1.86
N ALA A 207 -15.30 23.03 -2.59
CA ALA A 207 -16.63 23.38 -2.08
C ALA A 207 -17.01 22.58 -0.83
N LYS A 208 -16.68 21.28 -0.77
CA LYS A 208 -16.85 20.46 0.44
C LYS A 208 -15.90 20.90 1.56
N ALA A 209 -14.64 21.15 1.24
CA ALA A 209 -13.61 21.54 2.20
C ALA A 209 -13.87 22.89 2.87
N ALA A 210 -14.63 23.79 2.22
CA ALA A 210 -15.05 25.06 2.82
C ALA A 210 -15.79 24.89 4.16
N THR A 211 -16.42 23.73 4.40
CA THR A 211 -17.12 23.42 5.67
C THR A 211 -16.19 23.15 6.84
N LEU A 212 -14.90 22.86 6.58
CA LEU A 212 -13.92 22.51 7.61
C LEU A 212 -13.41 23.71 8.41
N GLY A 213 -13.61 24.93 7.92
CA GLY A 213 -13.12 26.16 8.55
C GLY A 213 -11.59 26.23 8.55
N GLN A 214 -11.00 26.68 9.67
CA GLN A 214 -9.54 26.73 9.78
C GLN A 214 -8.98 25.32 9.98
N VAL A 215 -8.02 24.95 9.13
CA VAL A 215 -7.37 23.65 9.15
C VAL A 215 -5.88 23.83 9.48
N LYS A 216 -5.37 22.97 10.34
CA LYS A 216 -3.94 22.88 10.68
C LYS A 216 -3.34 21.62 10.06
N TRP A 217 -2.22 21.75 9.35
CA TRP A 217 -1.46 20.62 8.84
C TRP A 217 -0.95 19.73 9.99
N VAL A 218 -1.04 18.40 9.83
CA VAL A 218 -0.53 17.44 10.82
C VAL A 218 0.60 16.61 10.23
N GLN A 219 0.33 15.78 9.22
CA GLN A 219 1.33 14.89 8.65
C GLN A 219 0.95 14.36 7.26
N PHE A 220 1.97 14.01 6.50
CA PHE A 220 1.86 13.18 5.31
C PHE A 220 2.09 11.71 5.69
N SER A 221 1.22 10.83 5.20
CA SER A 221 1.29 9.38 5.39
C SER A 221 1.33 8.69 4.03
N GLY A 222 2.52 8.68 3.43
CA GLY A 222 2.88 7.78 2.34
C GLY A 222 4.01 6.88 2.83
N HIS A 223 3.93 5.57 2.56
CA HIS A 223 5.05 4.65 2.80
C HIS A 223 6.18 4.94 1.79
N ARG A 224 6.83 3.92 1.25
CA ARG A 224 7.76 4.11 0.12
C ARG A 224 6.97 4.29 -1.17
N PRO A 225 7.38 5.18 -2.08
CA PRO A 225 6.73 5.27 -3.38
C PRO A 225 6.95 3.96 -4.14
N GLY A 226 5.96 3.55 -4.92
CA GLY A 226 6.10 2.48 -5.89
C GLY A 226 7.04 2.87 -7.02
N LEU A 227 7.69 1.87 -7.60
CA LEU A 227 8.57 2.03 -8.76
C LEU A 227 7.87 1.43 -9.99
N LEU A 228 7.58 2.27 -10.98
CA LEU A 228 7.18 1.81 -12.31
C LEU A 228 8.43 1.81 -13.19
N SER A 229 8.96 0.63 -13.50
CA SER A 229 10.18 0.48 -14.28
C SER A 229 9.98 0.85 -15.74
N ALA A 230 11.05 1.35 -16.36
CA ALA A 230 11.10 1.59 -17.79
C ALA A 230 10.82 0.31 -18.58
N ALA A 231 9.94 0.38 -19.59
CA ALA A 231 9.55 -0.76 -20.41
C ALA A 231 9.21 -0.33 -21.85
N PRO A 232 9.36 -1.21 -22.87
CA PRO A 232 9.04 -0.88 -24.26
C PRO A 232 7.60 -0.42 -24.51
N ASP A 233 6.67 -0.86 -23.68
CA ASP A 233 5.24 -0.51 -23.67
C ASP A 233 4.84 0.33 -22.44
N GLY A 234 5.83 0.82 -21.69
CA GLY A 234 5.67 1.60 -20.46
C GLY A 234 6.38 2.96 -20.53
N PRO A 235 6.80 3.54 -19.40
CA PRO A 235 7.55 4.80 -19.39
C PRO A 235 8.95 4.60 -20.00
N GLU A 236 9.50 5.66 -20.62
CA GLU A 236 10.87 5.65 -21.16
C GLU A 236 11.96 5.59 -20.06
N GLN A 237 11.60 5.93 -18.83
CA GLN A 237 12.47 5.94 -17.66
C GLN A 237 11.73 5.44 -16.41
N ASP A 238 12.47 5.02 -15.40
CA ASP A 238 11.91 4.62 -14.11
C ASP A 238 11.16 5.78 -13.45
N LEU A 239 9.93 5.54 -13.01
CA LEU A 239 9.09 6.52 -12.34
C LEU A 239 8.80 6.11 -10.91
N LEU A 240 8.98 7.06 -9.99
CA LEU A 240 8.53 6.92 -8.60
C LEU A 240 7.13 7.51 -8.46
N ILE A 241 6.22 6.72 -7.90
CA ILE A 241 4.79 7.03 -7.85
C ILE A 241 4.25 6.73 -6.45
N TYR A 242 3.45 7.66 -5.92
CA TYR A 242 2.55 7.37 -4.82
C TYR A 242 1.15 7.17 -5.36
N GLU A 243 0.56 6.02 -5.07
CA GLU A 243 -0.88 5.82 -5.19
C GLU A 243 -1.49 5.94 -3.79
N ASN A 244 -2.57 6.71 -3.67
CA ASN A 244 -3.39 6.78 -2.46
C ASN A 244 -2.63 7.21 -1.19
N ALA A 245 -1.66 8.11 -1.32
CA ALA A 245 -1.05 8.73 -0.15
C ALA A 245 -2.08 9.58 0.61
N ILE A 246 -2.01 9.57 1.94
CA ILE A 246 -2.97 10.25 2.81
C ILE A 246 -2.30 11.45 3.46
N ALA A 247 -2.99 12.59 3.44
CA ALA A 247 -2.70 13.74 4.27
C ALA A 247 -3.63 13.76 5.49
N PHE A 248 -3.07 14.07 6.64
CA PHE A 248 -3.81 14.31 7.87
C PHE A 248 -3.77 15.80 8.20
N ALA A 249 -4.92 16.34 8.55
CA ALA A 249 -5.06 17.70 9.02
C ALA A 249 -6.04 17.76 10.19
N GLU A 250 -6.00 18.85 10.96
CA GLU A 250 -6.85 19.05 12.13
C GLU A 250 -7.78 20.25 11.86
N ALA A 251 -9.09 19.99 11.88
CA ALA A 251 -10.14 21.00 11.79
C ALA A 251 -10.82 21.17 13.16
N GLN A 252 -11.68 22.18 13.30
CA GLN A 252 -12.45 22.38 14.54
C GLN A 252 -13.34 21.16 14.89
N SER A 253 -13.77 20.41 13.88
CA SER A 253 -14.58 19.20 14.01
C SER A 253 -13.76 17.93 14.34
N GLY A 254 -12.44 18.02 14.38
CA GLY A 254 -11.53 16.90 14.64
C GLY A 254 -10.58 16.61 13.47
N THR A 255 -9.98 15.42 13.49
CA THR A 255 -9.01 14.99 12.48
C THR A 255 -9.69 14.75 11.13
N VAL A 256 -9.16 15.39 10.10
CA VAL A 256 -9.57 15.24 8.70
C VAL A 256 -8.55 14.40 7.96
N GLN A 257 -9.02 13.39 7.24
CA GLN A 257 -8.20 12.58 6.34
C GLN A 257 -8.47 12.98 4.90
N ILE A 258 -7.39 13.21 4.15
CA ILE A 258 -7.43 13.67 2.77
C ILE A 258 -6.64 12.68 1.94
N LEU A 259 -7.32 11.98 1.04
CA LEU A 259 -6.68 11.15 0.05
C LEU A 259 -6.10 12.04 -1.04
N LEU A 260 -4.79 12.01 -1.25
CA LEU A 260 -4.15 12.87 -2.26
C LEU A 260 -4.34 12.36 -3.69
N GLY A 261 -4.66 11.07 -3.84
CA GLY A 261 -4.72 10.36 -5.11
C GLY A 261 -3.33 9.99 -5.62
N THR A 262 -3.09 10.16 -6.92
CA THR A 262 -1.84 9.77 -7.57
C THR A 262 -0.84 10.93 -7.61
N LEU A 263 0.38 10.70 -7.12
CA LEU A 263 1.54 11.57 -7.32
C LEU A 263 2.62 10.87 -8.12
N VAL A 264 3.27 11.58 -9.03
CA VAL A 264 4.43 11.10 -9.80
C VAL A 264 5.62 12.05 -9.63
N GLN A 265 6.82 11.50 -9.53
CA GLN A 265 8.04 12.30 -9.46
C GLN A 265 8.53 12.70 -10.86
N VAL A 266 8.76 13.99 -11.07
CA VAL A 266 9.38 14.57 -12.27
C VAL A 266 10.62 15.36 -11.84
N GLY A 267 11.80 14.80 -12.08
CA GLY A 267 13.06 15.40 -11.61
C GLY A 267 13.05 15.63 -10.08
N PRO A 268 13.37 16.84 -9.59
CA PRO A 268 13.39 17.13 -8.15
C PRO A 268 12.01 17.46 -7.56
N ALA A 269 10.91 17.25 -8.30
CA ALA A 269 9.60 17.74 -7.93
C ALA A 269 8.52 16.65 -8.04
N TRP A 270 7.65 16.57 -7.05
CA TRP A 270 6.47 15.71 -7.10
C TRP A 270 5.29 16.46 -7.76
N ARG A 271 4.45 15.71 -8.48
CA ARG A 271 3.30 16.23 -9.23
C ARG A 271 2.05 15.42 -8.93
N LEU A 272 0.94 16.11 -8.71
CA LEU A 272 -0.38 15.48 -8.69
C LEU A 272 -0.83 15.13 -10.11
N VAL A 273 -1.44 13.95 -10.25
CA VAL A 273 -2.09 13.51 -11.50
C VAL A 273 -3.61 13.55 -11.36
N THR A 274 -4.11 13.46 -10.13
CA THR A 274 -5.54 13.45 -9.78
C THR A 274 -5.86 14.53 -8.76
N SER A 275 -7.14 14.88 -8.60
CA SER A 275 -7.58 15.75 -7.50
C SER A 275 -7.54 15.01 -6.16
N PRO A 276 -7.09 15.65 -5.07
CA PRO A 276 -7.29 15.13 -3.72
C PRO A 276 -8.78 15.00 -3.40
N GLN A 277 -9.12 14.17 -2.42
CA GLN A 277 -10.48 13.91 -1.96
C GLN A 277 -10.54 13.93 -0.43
N LEU A 278 -11.62 14.48 0.12
CA LEU A 278 -11.93 14.29 1.55
C LEU A 278 -12.43 12.86 1.75
N LEU A 279 -11.84 12.14 2.69
CA LEU A 279 -12.30 10.79 3.02
C LEU A 279 -13.49 10.88 3.99
N ASP A 280 -14.63 10.35 3.55
CA ASP A 280 -15.80 10.00 4.35
C ASP A 280 -16.15 8.52 4.15
N GLU A 281 -17.09 7.97 4.93
CA GLU A 281 -17.47 6.54 4.90
C GLU A 281 -17.95 6.08 3.49
N GLN A 282 -18.51 6.99 2.68
CA GLN A 282 -18.92 6.71 1.30
C GLN A 282 -17.76 6.78 0.29
N SER A 283 -16.80 7.66 0.53
CA SER A 283 -15.64 7.89 -0.34
C SER A 283 -14.55 6.83 -0.16
N ALA A 284 -14.53 6.12 0.97
CA ALA A 284 -13.61 5.00 1.23
C ALA A 284 -13.82 3.81 0.27
N VAL A 285 -15.04 3.62 -0.26
CA VAL A 285 -15.39 2.55 -1.22
C VAL A 285 -14.98 2.91 -2.66
N LEU A 286 -14.87 4.20 -2.98
CA LEU A 286 -14.56 4.72 -4.33
C LEU A 286 -13.07 5.10 -4.52
N ALA A 287 -12.25 4.97 -3.48
CA ALA A 287 -10.86 5.41 -3.40
C ALA A 287 -9.84 4.48 -4.11
N GLN A 288 -10.21 3.84 -5.23
CA GLN A 288 -9.30 3.00 -6.02
C GLN A 288 -9.10 3.54 -7.45
N ASN A 289 -9.02 4.86 -7.61
CA ASN A 289 -8.68 5.49 -8.89
C ASN A 289 -7.16 5.51 -9.13
N ASN A 290 -6.50 4.35 -8.99
CA ASN A 290 -5.08 4.22 -9.31
C ASN A 290 -4.88 4.50 -10.80
N VAL A 291 -3.87 5.30 -11.13
CA VAL A 291 -3.56 5.63 -12.52
C VAL A 291 -2.44 4.73 -13.06
N PHE A 292 -1.40 4.47 -12.28
CA PHE A 292 -0.21 3.71 -12.71
C PHE A 292 -0.22 2.26 -12.24
N PHE A 293 -0.58 1.99 -10.98
CA PHE A 293 -0.62 0.64 -10.43
C PHE A 293 -2.05 0.14 -10.33
N LYS A 294 -2.64 -0.17 -11.48
CA LYS A 294 -3.95 -0.81 -11.53
C LYS A 294 -3.78 -2.31 -11.23
N PRO A 295 -4.60 -2.90 -10.35
CA PRO A 295 -4.75 -4.35 -10.34
C PRO A 295 -5.11 -4.80 -11.77
N PRO A 296 -4.68 -6.00 -12.21
CA PRO A 296 -5.05 -6.52 -13.52
C PRO A 296 -6.57 -6.39 -13.67
N ALA A 297 -7.00 -5.77 -14.77
CA ALA A 297 -8.40 -5.58 -15.05
C ALA A 297 -9.09 -6.94 -15.04
N VAL A 298 -9.95 -7.16 -14.04
CA VAL A 298 -11.14 -7.96 -14.29
C VAL A 298 -11.84 -7.21 -15.42
N GLU A 299 -12.04 -7.87 -16.56
CA GLU A 299 -12.67 -7.23 -17.72
C GLU A 299 -13.88 -6.40 -17.25
N PRO A 300 -13.98 -5.12 -17.65
CA PRO A 300 -15.14 -4.34 -17.27
C PRO A 300 -16.36 -5.01 -17.88
N VAL A 301 -17.19 -5.60 -17.01
CA VAL A 301 -18.60 -5.81 -17.32
C VAL A 301 -19.09 -4.46 -17.82
N PRO A 302 -19.64 -4.35 -19.04
CA PRO A 302 -20.04 -3.07 -19.59
C PRO A 302 -20.90 -2.37 -18.56
N SER A 303 -20.50 -1.14 -18.19
CA SER A 303 -21.22 -0.33 -17.22
C SER A 303 -22.68 -0.33 -17.64
N ALA A 304 -23.46 -1.08 -16.86
CA ALA A 304 -24.90 -1.01 -16.84
C ALA A 304 -25.25 0.46 -16.95
N GLY A 305 -26.06 0.84 -17.94
CA GLY A 305 -26.74 2.13 -17.86
C GLY A 305 -27.30 2.28 -16.45
N THR A 306 -27.04 3.43 -15.82
CA THR A 306 -27.55 3.80 -14.51
C THR A 306 -29.03 3.44 -14.41
N GLN A 307 -29.30 2.25 -13.88
CA GLN A 307 -30.60 1.86 -13.42
C GLN A 307 -30.62 2.29 -11.97
N GLN A 308 -31.47 3.27 -11.66
CA GLN A 308 -31.77 3.64 -10.29
C GLN A 308 -32.11 2.34 -9.54
N VAL A 309 -31.33 2.05 -8.50
CA VAL A 309 -31.65 1.02 -7.50
C VAL A 309 -33.10 1.25 -7.10
N SER A 310 -33.95 0.23 -7.23
CA SER A 310 -35.37 0.37 -6.89
C SER A 310 -35.49 0.75 -5.41
N GLU A 311 -36.52 1.51 -5.02
CA GLU A 311 -36.71 1.86 -3.60
C GLU A 311 -36.72 0.63 -2.69
N LYS A 312 -37.28 -0.49 -3.20
CA LYS A 312 -37.28 -1.78 -2.50
C LYS A 312 -35.88 -2.38 -2.38
N MET A 313 -35.06 -2.31 -3.44
CA MET A 313 -33.67 -2.79 -3.39
C MET A 313 -32.83 -1.93 -2.44
N GLN A 314 -33.04 -0.61 -2.42
CA GLN A 314 -32.38 0.29 -1.47
C GLN A 314 -32.76 -0.06 -0.02
N GLN A 315 -34.04 -0.30 0.26
CA GLN A 315 -34.50 -0.72 1.58
C GLN A 315 -33.84 -2.02 2.04
N LEU A 316 -33.73 -3.01 1.14
CA LEU A 316 -33.06 -4.29 1.44
C LEU A 316 -31.56 -4.12 1.73
N LEU A 317 -30.88 -3.22 1.02
CA LEU A 317 -29.47 -2.89 1.29
C LEU A 317 -29.30 -2.19 2.65
N ASP A 318 -30.17 -1.23 2.99
CA ASP A 318 -30.15 -0.55 4.28
C ASP A 318 -30.44 -1.53 5.44
N GLU A 319 -31.31 -2.52 5.23
CA GLU A 319 -31.55 -3.60 6.21
C GLU A 319 -30.35 -4.54 6.34
N LEU A 320 -29.67 -4.84 5.23
CA LEU A 320 -28.46 -5.66 5.23
C LEU A 320 -27.34 -4.99 6.05
N GLU A 321 -27.12 -3.69 5.86
CA GLU A 321 -26.13 -2.91 6.62
C GLU A 321 -26.43 -2.91 8.13
N LYS A 322 -27.71 -2.72 8.51
CA LYS A 322 -28.13 -2.79 9.92
C LYS A 322 -27.90 -4.18 10.52
N LEU A 323 -28.11 -5.24 9.75
CA LEU A 323 -27.82 -6.61 10.21
C LEU A 323 -26.32 -6.84 10.40
N GLU A 324 -25.47 -6.28 9.54
CA GLU A 324 -24.01 -6.37 9.68
C GLU A 324 -23.53 -5.67 10.96
N ALA A 325 -24.05 -4.48 11.26
CA ALA A 325 -23.77 -3.79 12.51
C ALA A 325 -24.24 -4.59 13.74
N ALA A 326 -25.42 -5.22 13.66
CA ALA A 326 -25.94 -6.08 14.72
C ALA A 326 -25.11 -7.36 14.91
N ALA A 327 -24.59 -7.94 13.82
CA ALA A 327 -23.77 -9.15 13.85
C ALA A 327 -22.46 -8.93 14.61
N GLN A 328 -21.86 -7.74 14.51
CA GLN A 328 -20.65 -7.37 15.27
C GLN A 328 -20.89 -7.31 16.79
N GLN A 329 -22.13 -7.09 17.22
CA GLN A 329 -22.50 -7.00 18.63
C GLN A 329 -22.99 -8.33 19.21
N ALA A 330 -23.16 -9.36 18.38
CA ALA A 330 -23.69 -10.65 18.81
C ALA A 330 -22.69 -11.38 19.72
N GLN A 331 -23.14 -11.74 20.93
CA GLN A 331 -22.30 -12.35 21.96
C GLN A 331 -22.37 -13.88 21.98
N THR A 332 -23.33 -14.47 21.28
CA THR A 332 -23.53 -15.92 21.25
C THR A 332 -23.69 -16.46 19.84
N LEU A 333 -23.27 -17.70 19.60
CA LEU A 333 -23.46 -18.39 18.32
C LEU A 333 -24.94 -18.48 17.92
N ALA A 334 -25.85 -18.61 18.89
CA ALA A 334 -27.29 -18.64 18.62
C ALA A 334 -27.82 -17.29 18.10
N GLN A 335 -27.33 -16.18 18.65
CA GLN A 335 -27.66 -14.84 18.14
C GLN A 335 -27.08 -14.63 16.74
N GLN A 336 -25.83 -15.03 16.51
CA GLN A 336 -25.19 -14.97 15.19
C GLN A 336 -25.97 -15.81 14.16
N ALA A 337 -26.40 -17.02 14.52
CA ALA A 337 -27.19 -17.87 13.64
C ALA A 337 -28.54 -17.24 13.25
N ALA A 338 -29.23 -16.60 14.20
CA ALA A 338 -30.48 -15.91 13.92
C ALA A 338 -30.29 -14.69 12.99
N LEU A 339 -29.20 -13.93 13.18
CA LEU A 339 -28.87 -12.80 12.31
C LEU A 339 -28.45 -13.27 10.91
N ASN A 340 -27.65 -14.33 10.83
CA ASN A 340 -27.22 -14.93 9.57
C ASN A 340 -28.39 -15.52 8.77
N ALA A 341 -29.38 -16.10 9.46
CA ALA A 341 -30.62 -16.56 8.82
C ALA A 341 -31.36 -15.41 8.10
N LYS A 342 -31.52 -14.26 8.79
CA LYS A 342 -32.12 -13.05 8.21
C LYS A 342 -31.27 -12.47 7.08
N ARG A 343 -29.95 -12.46 7.23
CA ARG A 343 -29.04 -11.98 6.19
C ARG A 343 -29.20 -12.77 4.89
N ALA A 344 -29.30 -14.09 4.99
CA ALA A 344 -29.57 -14.93 3.82
C ALA A 344 -30.96 -14.65 3.20
N GLU A 345 -32.00 -14.36 3.99
CA GLU A 345 -33.32 -13.96 3.47
C GLU A 345 -33.25 -12.65 2.69
N ILE A 346 -32.48 -11.66 3.17
CA ILE A 346 -32.30 -10.38 2.48
C ILE A 346 -31.54 -10.57 1.17
N ILE A 347 -30.46 -11.36 1.16
CA ILE A 347 -29.70 -11.63 -0.08
C ILE A 347 -30.58 -12.35 -1.12
N GLU A 348 -31.43 -13.29 -0.70
CA GLU A 348 -32.41 -13.93 -1.58
C GLU A 348 -33.47 -12.95 -2.10
N ALA A 349 -33.89 -11.98 -1.28
CA ALA A 349 -34.80 -10.93 -1.71
C ALA A 349 -34.12 -9.98 -2.72
N LEU A 350 -32.84 -9.66 -2.53
CA LEU A 350 -32.04 -8.86 -3.46
C LEU A 350 -31.86 -9.58 -4.81
N GLU A 351 -31.60 -10.89 -4.79
CA GLU A 351 -31.62 -11.73 -5.99
C GLU A 351 -32.98 -11.68 -6.71
N ALA A 352 -34.08 -11.77 -5.96
CA ALA A 352 -35.42 -11.78 -6.54
C ALA A 352 -35.79 -10.44 -7.21
N GLU A 353 -35.30 -9.32 -6.65
CA GLU A 353 -35.47 -7.98 -7.22
C GLU A 353 -34.53 -7.68 -8.39
N ALA A 354 -33.40 -8.39 -8.49
CA ALA A 354 -32.51 -8.24 -9.62
C ALA A 354 -33.20 -8.64 -10.93
N THR A 355 -33.05 -7.83 -11.97
CA THR A 355 -33.72 -8.06 -13.26
C THR A 355 -32.79 -8.70 -14.28
N ARG A 356 -31.49 -8.39 -14.22
CA ARG A 356 -30.47 -8.91 -15.13
C ARG A 356 -29.93 -10.27 -14.65
N PRO A 357 -29.70 -11.24 -15.55
CA PRO A 357 -29.10 -12.53 -15.20
C PRO A 357 -27.77 -12.45 -14.44
N GLU A 358 -26.92 -11.50 -14.79
CA GLU A 358 -25.62 -11.22 -14.18
C GLU A 358 -25.75 -10.70 -12.74
N ASP A 359 -26.69 -9.79 -12.48
CA ASP A 359 -26.95 -9.28 -11.13
C ASP A 359 -27.52 -10.41 -10.25
N LYS A 360 -28.39 -11.27 -10.81
CA LYS A 360 -28.88 -12.47 -10.12
C LYS A 360 -27.73 -13.43 -9.81
N ALA A 361 -26.84 -13.68 -10.77
CA ALA A 361 -25.70 -14.55 -10.57
C ALA A 361 -24.77 -14.01 -9.47
N MET A 362 -24.53 -12.71 -9.44
CA MET A 362 -23.77 -12.04 -8.38
C MET A 362 -24.38 -12.29 -7.00
N TRP A 363 -25.68 -12.05 -6.81
CA TRP A 363 -26.35 -12.29 -5.52
C TRP A 363 -26.35 -13.77 -5.12
N ILE A 364 -26.49 -14.69 -6.08
CA ILE A 364 -26.40 -16.13 -5.82
C ILE A 364 -24.98 -16.51 -5.35
N ARG A 365 -23.93 -15.97 -5.97
CA ARG A 365 -22.54 -16.21 -5.54
C ARG A 365 -22.29 -15.66 -4.14
N GLN A 366 -22.72 -14.42 -3.89
CA GLN A 366 -22.59 -13.79 -2.57
C GLN A 366 -23.35 -14.58 -1.49
N LEU A 367 -24.56 -15.06 -1.80
CA LEU A 367 -25.31 -15.94 -0.89
C LEU A 367 -24.54 -17.24 -0.63
N ALA A 368 -24.02 -17.89 -1.68
CA ALA A 368 -23.31 -19.15 -1.53
C ALA A 368 -22.05 -19.01 -0.67
N ASP A 369 -21.22 -17.99 -0.92
CA ASP A 369 -20.00 -17.74 -0.15
C ASP A 369 -20.30 -17.35 1.29
N PHE A 370 -21.31 -16.50 1.50
CA PHE A 370 -21.78 -16.15 2.83
C PHE A 370 -22.23 -17.37 3.63
N LEU A 371 -23.05 -18.24 3.02
CA LEU A 371 -23.55 -19.46 3.68
C LEU A 371 -22.40 -20.40 4.01
N THR A 372 -21.48 -20.63 3.08
CA THR A 372 -20.30 -21.51 3.31
C THR A 372 -19.42 -20.98 4.43
N ALA A 373 -19.07 -19.69 4.41
CA ALA A 373 -18.26 -19.06 5.44
C ALA A 373 -18.93 -19.13 6.82
N SER A 374 -20.25 -18.89 6.87
CA SER A 374 -21.00 -18.91 8.14
C SER A 374 -21.09 -20.31 8.74
N VAL A 375 -21.20 -21.35 7.91
CA VAL A 375 -21.13 -22.77 8.33
C VAL A 375 -19.72 -23.12 8.81
N GLN A 376 -18.68 -22.74 8.08
CA GLN A 376 -17.28 -22.99 8.48
C GLN A 376 -16.94 -22.34 9.82
N ALA A 377 -17.47 -21.14 10.07
CA ALA A 377 -17.32 -20.45 11.36
C ALA A 377 -18.17 -21.05 12.50
N GLY A 378 -19.06 -22.02 12.20
CA GLY A 378 -20.02 -22.57 13.16
C GLY A 378 -21.15 -21.61 13.56
N SER A 379 -21.18 -20.43 12.95
CA SER A 379 -22.12 -19.34 13.25
C SER A 379 -23.49 -19.51 12.57
N TYR A 380 -23.63 -20.40 11.58
CA TYR A 380 -24.91 -20.72 10.96
C TYR A 380 -24.95 -22.14 10.33
N PRO A 381 -25.07 -23.21 11.13
CA PRO A 381 -25.05 -24.60 10.63
C PRO A 381 -26.13 -24.92 9.58
N ASP A 382 -27.32 -24.33 9.71
CA ASP A 382 -28.44 -24.49 8.77
C ASP A 382 -28.12 -23.96 7.35
N GLY A 383 -27.05 -23.17 7.20
CA GLY A 383 -26.58 -22.68 5.92
C GLY A 383 -26.24 -23.81 4.93
N ALA A 384 -25.79 -24.97 5.41
CA ALA A 384 -25.51 -26.13 4.54
C ALA A 384 -26.77 -26.65 3.86
N LYS A 385 -27.89 -26.74 4.60
CA LYS A 385 -29.19 -27.14 4.05
C LYS A 385 -29.72 -26.08 3.09
N ARG A 386 -29.47 -24.80 3.35
CA ARG A 386 -29.87 -23.70 2.46
C ARG A 386 -29.08 -23.72 1.15
N LEU A 387 -27.79 -24.04 1.20
CA LEU A 387 -26.95 -24.28 0.02
C LEU A 387 -27.47 -25.45 -0.82
N GLU A 388 -27.92 -26.55 -0.20
CA GLU A 388 -28.54 -27.68 -0.91
C GLU A 388 -29.79 -27.24 -1.69
N VAL A 389 -30.68 -26.48 -1.05
CA VAL A 389 -31.89 -25.93 -1.69
C VAL A 389 -31.53 -24.95 -2.81
N LEU A 390 -30.53 -24.09 -2.58
CA LEU A 390 -30.02 -23.14 -3.57
C LEU A 390 -29.46 -23.87 -4.79
N PHE A 391 -28.63 -24.89 -4.59
CA PHE A 391 -28.10 -25.72 -5.67
C PHE A 391 -29.21 -26.39 -6.48
N ALA A 392 -30.20 -27.01 -5.81
CA ALA A 392 -31.31 -27.65 -6.51
C ALA A 392 -32.09 -26.67 -7.41
N ARG A 393 -32.27 -25.41 -6.95
CA ARG A 393 -32.90 -24.34 -7.73
C ARG A 393 -32.03 -23.92 -8.91
N VAL A 394 -30.76 -23.59 -8.67
CA VAL A 394 -29.82 -23.08 -9.67
C VAL A 394 -29.50 -24.14 -10.73
N ALA A 395 -29.38 -25.41 -10.35
CA ALA A 395 -29.16 -26.52 -11.28
C ALA A 395 -30.36 -26.76 -12.22
N LYS A 396 -31.59 -26.53 -11.74
CA LYS A 396 -32.81 -26.67 -12.55
C LYS A 396 -33.00 -25.51 -13.54
N SER A 397 -32.55 -24.31 -13.19
CA SER A 397 -32.73 -23.10 -14.02
C SER A 397 -31.49 -22.21 -13.91
N PRO A 398 -30.38 -22.59 -14.57
CA PRO A 398 -29.13 -21.86 -14.47
C PRO A 398 -29.25 -20.49 -15.16
N VAL A 399 -28.96 -19.42 -14.42
CA VAL A 399 -28.85 -18.06 -14.99
C VAL A 399 -27.50 -17.86 -15.69
N GLU A 400 -26.48 -18.60 -15.28
CA GLU A 400 -25.17 -18.70 -15.93
C GLU A 400 -24.74 -20.17 -16.00
N LYS A 401 -23.92 -20.50 -17.00
CA LYS A 401 -23.46 -21.87 -17.27
C LYS A 401 -22.74 -22.51 -16.08
N ASP A 402 -21.81 -21.79 -15.45
CA ASP A 402 -20.91 -22.35 -14.43
C ASP A 402 -21.41 -22.13 -12.99
N LEU A 403 -22.52 -21.40 -12.82
CA LEU A 403 -23.08 -21.09 -11.50
C LEU A 403 -23.58 -22.32 -10.72
N PRO A 404 -24.20 -23.36 -11.33
CA PRO A 404 -24.50 -24.59 -10.61
C PRO A 404 -23.26 -25.27 -10.02
N ALA A 405 -22.14 -25.28 -10.76
CA ALA A 405 -20.89 -25.86 -10.30
C ALA A 405 -20.36 -25.07 -9.09
N TYR A 406 -20.36 -23.74 -9.18
CA TYR A 406 -19.94 -22.84 -8.11
C TYR A 406 -20.70 -23.12 -6.81
N VAL A 407 -22.05 -23.08 -6.88
CA VAL A 407 -22.90 -23.33 -5.71
C VAL A 407 -22.71 -24.75 -5.18
N LYS A 408 -22.56 -25.75 -6.07
CA LYS A 408 -22.34 -27.14 -5.64
C LYS A 408 -21.04 -27.29 -4.86
N PHE A 409 -19.96 -26.69 -5.33
CA PHE A 409 -18.68 -26.80 -4.63
C PHE A 409 -18.73 -26.12 -3.25
N ARG A 410 -19.38 -24.96 -3.14
CA ARG A 410 -19.65 -24.27 -1.87
C ARG A 410 -20.54 -25.09 -0.92
N GLN A 411 -21.57 -25.75 -1.45
CA GLN A 411 -22.40 -26.71 -0.72
C GLN A 411 -21.55 -27.85 -0.14
N LEU A 412 -20.76 -28.53 -0.98
CA LEU A 412 -19.93 -29.67 -0.57
C LEU A 412 -18.94 -29.24 0.54
N THR A 413 -18.32 -28.08 0.38
CA THR A 413 -17.38 -27.52 1.36
C THR A 413 -18.05 -27.23 2.71
N ALA A 414 -19.28 -26.68 2.69
CA ALA A 414 -20.05 -26.43 3.91
C ALA A 414 -20.47 -27.74 4.60
N GLU A 415 -20.90 -28.74 3.84
CA GLU A 415 -21.26 -30.07 4.36
C GLU A 415 -20.06 -30.78 5.01
N TYR A 416 -18.88 -30.69 4.38
CA TYR A 416 -17.64 -31.20 4.95
C TYR A 416 -17.29 -30.50 6.27
N ALA A 417 -17.30 -29.16 6.30
CA ALA A 417 -17.02 -28.40 7.51
C ALA A 417 -17.98 -28.78 8.66
N LEU A 418 -19.27 -28.91 8.37
CA LEU A 418 -20.27 -29.32 9.36
C LEU A 418 -20.03 -30.76 9.86
N ALA A 419 -19.60 -31.67 8.98
CA ALA A 419 -19.28 -33.05 9.36
C ALA A 419 -18.06 -33.13 10.29
N VAL A 420 -17.02 -32.32 10.02
CA VAL A 420 -15.79 -32.26 10.82
C VAL A 420 -16.02 -31.65 12.21
N GLN A 421 -16.96 -30.72 12.34
CA GLN A 421 -17.30 -30.08 13.62
C GLN A 421 -18.11 -30.96 14.59
N ARG A 422 -18.52 -32.17 14.19
CA ARG A 422 -19.32 -33.05 15.06
C ARG A 422 -18.49 -33.54 16.26
N PRO A 423 -19.05 -33.54 17.49
CA PRO A 423 -18.32 -34.02 18.67
C PRO A 423 -17.84 -35.48 18.58
N ASP A 424 -18.56 -36.32 17.86
CA ASP A 424 -18.31 -37.76 17.65
C ASP A 424 -17.75 -38.06 16.26
N VAL A 425 -17.08 -37.07 15.64
CA VAL A 425 -16.55 -37.18 14.28
C VAL A 425 -15.62 -38.37 14.10
N LYS A 426 -15.90 -39.16 13.07
CA LYS A 426 -14.99 -40.18 12.54
C LYS A 426 -14.27 -39.62 11.33
N TYR A 427 -13.11 -39.01 11.56
CA TYR A 427 -12.36 -38.28 10.52
C TYR A 427 -12.13 -39.11 9.25
N ASP A 428 -11.80 -40.40 9.37
CA ASP A 428 -11.57 -41.27 8.21
C ASP A 428 -12.82 -41.49 7.35
N GLU A 429 -14.00 -41.62 7.98
CA GLU A 429 -15.27 -41.79 7.25
C GLU A 429 -15.66 -40.48 6.54
N VAL A 430 -15.51 -39.35 7.24
CA VAL A 430 -15.78 -38.01 6.69
C VAL A 430 -14.83 -37.69 5.53
N GLN A 431 -13.54 -37.99 5.68
CA GLN A 431 -12.54 -37.75 4.64
C GLN A 431 -12.78 -38.62 3.40
N LYS A 432 -13.16 -39.89 3.57
CA LYS A 432 -13.54 -40.77 2.45
C LYS A 432 -14.77 -40.23 1.71
N GLN A 433 -15.79 -39.79 2.44
CA GLN A 433 -16.99 -39.21 1.82
C GLN A 433 -16.67 -37.90 1.10
N TRP A 434 -15.82 -37.05 1.68
CA TRP A 434 -15.36 -35.82 1.05
C TRP A 434 -14.68 -36.07 -0.30
N MET A 435 -13.71 -36.99 -0.34
CA MET A 435 -13.04 -37.36 -1.59
C MET A 435 -14.02 -37.94 -2.61
N ALA A 436 -14.96 -38.79 -2.20
CA ALA A 436 -16.00 -39.32 -3.10
C ALA A 436 -16.88 -38.21 -3.69
N ASN A 437 -17.24 -37.22 -2.88
CA ASN A 437 -18.01 -36.05 -3.32
C ASN A 437 -17.22 -35.19 -4.31
N LEU A 438 -15.92 -34.97 -4.07
CA LEU A 438 -15.04 -34.24 -4.99
C LEU A 438 -14.87 -34.98 -6.32
N GLU A 439 -14.68 -36.30 -6.29
CA GLU A 439 -14.63 -37.12 -7.50
C GLU A 439 -15.92 -37.04 -8.30
N GLN A 440 -17.07 -37.04 -7.63
CA GLN A 440 -18.36 -36.86 -8.29
C GLN A 440 -18.50 -35.45 -8.88
N PHE A 441 -18.11 -34.42 -8.13
CA PHE A 441 -18.09 -33.04 -8.62
C PHE A 441 -17.23 -32.89 -9.88
N LEU A 442 -16.03 -33.49 -9.90
CA LEU A 442 -15.12 -33.44 -11.04
C LEU A 442 -15.64 -34.22 -12.27
N LYS A 443 -16.48 -35.23 -12.07
CA LYS A 443 -17.20 -35.93 -13.16
C LYS A 443 -18.31 -35.07 -13.74
N ASP A 444 -19.07 -34.40 -12.88
CA ASP A 444 -20.23 -33.61 -13.27
C ASP A 444 -19.83 -32.24 -13.85
N TYR A 445 -18.73 -31.66 -13.35
CA TYR A 445 -18.26 -30.32 -13.68
C TYR A 445 -16.76 -30.27 -14.00
N PRO A 446 -16.28 -31.03 -15.00
CA PRO A 446 -14.83 -31.17 -15.26
C PRO A 446 -14.14 -29.88 -15.68
N ASN A 447 -14.85 -28.90 -16.24
CA ASN A 447 -14.24 -27.66 -16.73
C ASN A 447 -14.71 -26.43 -15.95
N ALA A 448 -15.36 -26.62 -14.79
CA ALA A 448 -15.75 -25.49 -13.96
C ALA A 448 -14.52 -24.81 -13.34
N PRO A 449 -14.56 -23.49 -13.08
CA PRO A 449 -13.45 -22.79 -12.41
C PRO A 449 -13.00 -23.47 -11.10
N ASP A 450 -13.95 -23.94 -10.29
CA ASP A 450 -13.66 -24.62 -9.01
C ASP A 450 -13.10 -26.05 -9.17
N ALA A 451 -12.96 -26.58 -10.39
CA ALA A 451 -12.41 -27.91 -10.61
C ALA A 451 -10.92 -28.01 -10.24
N ALA A 452 -10.16 -26.92 -10.36
CA ALA A 452 -8.76 -26.87 -9.94
C ALA A 452 -8.64 -27.06 -8.42
N GLU A 453 -9.43 -26.31 -7.65
CA GLU A 453 -9.47 -26.42 -6.19
C GLU A 453 -10.02 -27.78 -5.74
N ALA A 454 -11.05 -28.31 -6.41
CA ALA A 454 -11.56 -29.66 -6.13
C ALA A 454 -10.48 -30.75 -6.33
N LEU A 455 -9.68 -30.65 -7.39
CA LEU A 455 -8.54 -31.55 -7.61
C LEU A 455 -7.44 -31.36 -6.55
N LEU A 456 -7.17 -30.12 -6.13
CA LEU A 456 -6.18 -29.83 -5.08
C LEU A 456 -6.59 -30.49 -3.77
N GLN A 457 -7.84 -30.29 -3.34
CA GLN A 457 -8.41 -30.91 -2.14
C GLN A 457 -8.46 -32.44 -2.24
N LEU A 458 -8.74 -32.99 -3.43
CA LEU A 458 -8.68 -34.43 -3.67
C LEU A 458 -7.25 -34.97 -3.50
N GLY A 459 -6.25 -34.27 -4.06
CA GLY A 459 -4.85 -34.62 -3.90
C GLY A 459 -4.41 -34.61 -2.43
N ILE A 460 -4.79 -33.57 -1.68
CA ILE A 460 -4.53 -33.47 -0.23
C ILE A 460 -5.19 -34.62 0.53
N GLY A 461 -6.44 -34.94 0.19
CA GLY A 461 -7.14 -36.07 0.81
C GLY A 461 -6.45 -37.41 0.55
N ARG A 462 -5.92 -37.61 -0.67
CA ARG A 462 -5.16 -38.81 -1.03
C ARG A 462 -3.84 -38.90 -0.27
N GLU A 463 -3.13 -37.78 -0.08
CA GLU A 463 -1.95 -37.75 0.80
C GLU A 463 -2.30 -38.12 2.24
N TYR A 464 -3.41 -37.60 2.78
CA TYR A 464 -3.85 -37.93 4.14
C TYR A 464 -4.14 -39.42 4.32
N THR A 465 -4.68 -40.09 3.29
CA THR A 465 -4.92 -41.53 3.30
C THR A 465 -3.72 -42.38 2.83
N ASP A 466 -2.53 -41.78 2.72
CA ASP A 466 -1.28 -42.41 2.26
C ASP A 466 -1.35 -43.01 0.83
N ASP A 467 -2.25 -42.52 -0.01
CA ASP A 467 -2.37 -42.88 -1.42
C ASP A 467 -1.58 -41.89 -2.29
N ILE A 468 -0.26 -41.92 -2.12
CA ILE A 468 0.67 -40.93 -2.69
C ILE A 468 0.67 -40.95 -4.22
N ASP A 469 0.46 -42.12 -4.85
CA ASP A 469 0.42 -42.21 -6.31
C ASP A 469 -0.84 -41.56 -6.87
N ALA A 470 -2.01 -41.77 -6.25
CA ALA A 470 -3.23 -41.06 -6.63
C ALA A 470 -3.13 -39.55 -6.37
N ALA A 471 -2.49 -39.13 -5.27
CA ALA A 471 -2.24 -37.72 -5.00
C ALA A 471 -1.42 -37.05 -6.12
N LYS A 472 -0.32 -37.70 -6.55
CA LYS A 472 0.50 -37.22 -7.68
C LYS A 472 -0.31 -37.11 -8.97
N VAL A 473 -1.18 -38.08 -9.26
CA VAL A 473 -2.06 -38.02 -10.44
C VAL A 473 -2.98 -36.80 -10.38
N ALA A 474 -3.61 -36.54 -9.22
CA ALA A 474 -4.45 -35.36 -9.04
C ALA A 474 -3.66 -34.06 -9.27
N TYR A 475 -2.45 -33.92 -8.72
CA TYR A 475 -1.61 -32.74 -8.94
C TYR A 475 -1.15 -32.57 -10.39
N GLN A 476 -0.82 -33.66 -11.07
CA GLN A 476 -0.50 -33.64 -12.50
C GLN A 476 -1.70 -33.21 -13.34
N GLU A 477 -2.91 -33.66 -12.99
CA GLU A 477 -4.15 -33.23 -13.64
C GLU A 477 -4.36 -31.72 -13.52
N ILE A 478 -4.14 -31.12 -12.34
CA ILE A 478 -4.25 -29.67 -12.13
C ILE A 478 -3.30 -28.93 -13.06
N ILE A 479 -2.02 -29.32 -13.07
CA ILE A 479 -1.00 -28.65 -13.90
C ILE A 479 -1.33 -28.76 -15.39
N LYS A 480 -1.87 -29.91 -15.81
CA LYS A 480 -2.22 -30.16 -17.21
C LYS A 480 -3.46 -29.39 -17.66
N ARG A 481 -4.48 -29.32 -16.81
CA ARG A 481 -5.81 -28.78 -17.16
C ARG A 481 -5.96 -27.30 -16.81
N PHE A 482 -5.30 -26.86 -15.75
CA PHE A 482 -5.43 -25.54 -15.16
C PHE A 482 -4.06 -24.87 -14.94
N PRO A 483 -3.16 -24.81 -15.94
CA PRO A 483 -1.76 -24.41 -15.74
C PRO A 483 -1.56 -23.00 -15.17
N ASN A 484 -2.54 -22.12 -15.40
CA ASN A 484 -2.52 -20.70 -15.03
C ASN A 484 -3.27 -20.39 -13.72
N GLU A 485 -3.94 -21.38 -13.13
CA GLU A 485 -4.64 -21.18 -11.85
C GLU A 485 -3.66 -21.25 -10.67
N PRO A 486 -3.93 -20.57 -9.54
CA PRO A 486 -3.08 -20.60 -8.35
C PRO A 486 -2.77 -22.02 -7.86
N GLU A 487 -3.75 -22.92 -7.92
CA GLU A 487 -3.62 -24.31 -7.48
C GLU A 487 -2.55 -25.07 -8.27
N ALA A 488 -2.28 -24.69 -9.52
CA ALA A 488 -1.23 -25.33 -10.31
C ALA A 488 0.18 -25.03 -9.77
N ALA A 489 0.41 -23.85 -9.17
CA ALA A 489 1.67 -23.56 -8.51
C ALA A 489 1.87 -24.46 -7.28
N LYS A 490 0.82 -24.60 -6.46
CA LYS A 490 0.83 -25.45 -5.27
C LYS A 490 0.95 -26.94 -5.64
N ALA A 491 0.29 -27.37 -6.71
CA ALA A 491 0.40 -28.72 -7.27
C ALA A 491 1.83 -29.03 -7.77
N ARG A 492 2.49 -28.08 -8.46
CA ARG A 492 3.91 -28.21 -8.85
C ARG A 492 4.81 -28.37 -7.63
N GLY A 493 4.58 -27.56 -6.60
CA GLY A 493 5.29 -27.69 -5.32
C GLY A 493 5.06 -29.03 -4.64
N ALA A 494 3.81 -29.52 -4.62
CA ALA A 494 3.46 -30.79 -4.00
C ALA A 494 4.14 -31.96 -4.75
N LEU A 495 4.14 -31.95 -6.08
CA LEU A 495 4.90 -32.93 -6.88
C LEU A 495 6.41 -32.86 -6.59
N ARG A 496 6.98 -31.64 -6.51
CA ARG A 496 8.39 -31.44 -6.14
C ARG A 496 8.69 -32.04 -4.77
N ARG A 497 7.84 -31.81 -3.76
CA ARG A 497 7.98 -32.42 -2.42
C ARG A 497 7.84 -33.94 -2.45
N LEU A 498 6.80 -34.47 -3.09
CA LEU A 498 6.51 -35.92 -3.14
C LEU A 498 7.51 -36.73 -3.96
N THR A 499 8.34 -36.07 -4.77
CA THR A 499 9.43 -36.68 -5.55
C THR A 499 10.82 -36.23 -5.11
N SER A 500 10.91 -35.54 -3.97
CA SER A 500 12.15 -34.89 -3.53
C SER A 500 13.24 -35.85 -3.04
N GLU A 501 12.90 -37.05 -2.56
CA GLU A 501 13.89 -38.00 -2.06
C GLU A 501 14.93 -38.38 -3.12
N GLY A 502 16.21 -38.26 -2.76
CA GLY A 502 17.36 -38.39 -3.66
C GLY A 502 17.69 -37.13 -4.47
N GLN A 503 16.81 -36.14 -4.53
CA GLN A 503 17.02 -34.87 -5.24
C GLN A 503 17.67 -33.81 -4.35
N THR A 504 18.32 -32.83 -4.98
CA THR A 504 18.88 -31.67 -4.27
C THR A 504 17.74 -30.83 -3.67
N PHE A 505 17.87 -30.45 -2.40
CA PHE A 505 16.94 -29.53 -1.76
C PHE A 505 17.40 -28.08 -1.97
N GLU A 506 16.48 -27.22 -2.37
CA GLU A 506 16.75 -25.81 -2.64
C GLU A 506 15.64 -24.97 -2.03
N LEU A 507 16.00 -24.24 -0.99
CA LEU A 507 15.15 -23.24 -0.37
C LEU A 507 16.04 -22.07 0.06
N LYS A 508 15.63 -20.88 -0.38
CA LYS A 508 16.19 -19.61 0.06
C LYS A 508 15.03 -18.76 0.52
N GLY A 509 15.20 -17.97 1.58
CA GLY A 509 14.14 -17.09 2.09
C GLY A 509 14.69 -16.00 2.99
N THR A 510 13.79 -15.12 3.42
CA THR A 510 14.12 -14.00 4.30
C THR A 510 13.85 -14.38 5.76
N ASP A 511 14.78 -14.08 6.66
CA ASP A 511 14.58 -14.22 8.10
C ASP A 511 13.90 -13.00 8.73
N LEU A 512 13.62 -13.10 10.04
CA LEU A 512 12.94 -12.06 10.81
C LEU A 512 13.73 -10.76 10.97
N GLN A 513 15.03 -10.80 10.70
CA GLN A 513 15.92 -9.64 10.75
C GLN A 513 16.14 -9.04 9.35
N GLY A 514 15.45 -9.55 8.32
CA GLY A 514 15.66 -9.16 6.93
C GLY A 514 16.91 -9.77 6.30
N GLY A 515 17.56 -10.70 6.99
CA GLY A 515 18.69 -11.49 6.50
C GLY A 515 18.25 -12.55 5.49
N THR A 516 19.19 -12.99 4.67
CA THR A 516 18.96 -14.08 3.72
C THR A 516 19.38 -15.41 4.34
N VAL A 517 18.47 -16.38 4.37
CA VAL A 517 18.74 -17.77 4.75
C VAL A 517 18.72 -18.61 3.48
N ASP A 518 19.82 -19.31 3.21
CA ASP A 518 19.96 -20.21 2.07
C ASP A 518 20.32 -21.61 2.58
N VAL A 519 19.46 -22.60 2.33
CA VAL A 519 19.69 -23.98 2.75
C VAL A 519 20.94 -24.57 2.05
N ALA A 520 21.26 -24.14 0.84
CA ALA A 520 22.44 -24.62 0.12
C ALA A 520 23.76 -24.20 0.81
N ALA A 521 23.75 -23.13 1.62
CA ALA A 521 24.91 -22.68 2.38
C ALA A 521 25.33 -23.66 3.50
N TYR A 522 24.47 -24.64 3.85
CA TYR A 522 24.73 -25.65 4.87
C TYR A 522 25.30 -26.97 4.31
N ARG A 523 25.63 -27.04 3.01
CA ARG A 523 26.32 -28.21 2.43
C ARG A 523 27.56 -28.56 3.26
N GLY A 524 27.80 -29.87 3.41
CA GLY A 524 28.79 -30.43 4.33
C GLY A 524 28.23 -30.80 5.71
N LYS A 525 26.98 -30.41 6.03
CA LYS A 525 26.26 -30.79 7.25
C LYS A 525 25.01 -31.58 6.91
N VAL A 526 24.53 -32.41 7.83
CA VAL A 526 23.15 -32.89 7.79
C VAL A 526 22.24 -31.69 8.09
N VAL A 527 21.18 -31.49 7.30
CA VAL A 527 20.28 -30.34 7.47
C VAL A 527 18.85 -30.82 7.71
N ILE A 528 18.17 -30.18 8.64
CA ILE A 528 16.73 -30.34 8.87
C ILE A 528 16.04 -29.05 8.46
N VAL A 529 15.07 -29.14 7.56
CA VAL A 529 14.16 -28.03 7.25
C VAL A 529 12.80 -28.36 7.84
N HIS A 530 12.34 -27.52 8.76
CA HIS A 530 11.13 -27.77 9.57
C HIS A 530 10.09 -26.68 9.34
N TYR A 531 9.00 -27.00 8.66
CA TYR A 531 7.85 -26.13 8.45
C TYR A 531 6.90 -26.20 9.65
N TRP A 532 6.50 -25.06 10.21
CA TRP A 532 5.76 -25.00 11.48
C TRP A 532 4.88 -23.75 11.63
N THR A 533 3.97 -23.79 12.61
CA THR A 533 3.16 -22.65 13.10
C THR A 533 3.15 -22.63 14.63
N SER A 534 2.95 -21.45 15.23
CA SER A 534 3.00 -21.27 16.70
C SER A 534 1.88 -21.98 17.45
N TRP A 535 0.74 -22.21 16.79
CA TRP A 535 -0.43 -22.90 17.33
C TRP A 535 -0.44 -24.42 17.04
N CYS A 536 0.56 -24.95 16.34
CA CYS A 536 0.70 -26.38 16.06
C CYS A 536 1.41 -27.11 17.21
N GLU A 537 0.66 -27.84 18.03
CA GLU A 537 1.22 -28.55 19.20
C GLU A 537 2.25 -29.66 18.84
N PRO A 538 2.03 -30.48 17.79
CA PRO A 538 3.05 -31.43 17.34
C PRO A 538 4.36 -30.73 16.92
N CYS A 539 4.27 -29.55 16.30
CA CYS A 539 5.43 -28.76 15.92
C CYS A 539 6.28 -28.35 17.13
N LYS A 540 5.64 -27.99 18.25
CA LYS A 540 6.36 -27.66 19.50
C LYS A 540 7.08 -28.87 20.09
N THR A 541 6.46 -30.04 20.00
CA THR A 541 7.08 -31.31 20.41
C THR A 541 8.31 -31.62 19.58
N ASP A 542 8.21 -31.50 18.25
CA ASP A 542 9.35 -31.70 17.34
C ASP A 542 10.48 -30.71 17.65
N MET A 543 10.17 -29.43 17.89
CA MET A 543 11.19 -28.42 18.23
C MET A 543 11.97 -28.72 19.51
N ALA A 544 11.33 -29.26 20.54
CA ALA A 544 12.02 -29.67 21.76
C ALA A 544 13.06 -30.76 21.47
N ILE A 545 12.70 -31.74 20.64
CA ILE A 545 13.60 -32.81 20.18
C ILE A 545 14.74 -32.23 19.33
N LEU A 546 14.42 -31.35 18.37
CA LEU A 546 15.39 -30.68 17.51
C LEU A 546 16.42 -29.86 18.29
N LYS A 547 16.01 -29.21 19.38
CA LYS A 547 16.91 -28.44 20.27
C LYS A 547 17.92 -29.32 21.00
N ASP A 548 17.50 -30.49 21.44
CA ASP A 548 18.43 -31.48 22.00
C ASP A 548 19.39 -32.02 20.94
N LEU A 549 18.89 -32.34 19.73
CA LEU A 549 19.71 -32.87 18.64
C LEU A 549 20.78 -31.88 18.16
N VAL A 550 20.45 -30.60 17.96
CA VAL A 550 21.44 -29.61 17.54
C VAL A 550 22.53 -29.41 18.60
N THR A 551 22.17 -29.56 19.88
CA THR A 551 23.14 -29.52 20.99
C THR A 551 24.07 -30.74 20.97
N ARG A 552 23.53 -31.95 20.74
CA ARG A 552 24.30 -33.21 20.75
C ARG A 552 25.20 -33.38 19.53
N TYR A 553 24.72 -33.04 18.34
CA TYR A 553 25.45 -33.24 17.08
C TYR A 553 26.31 -32.03 16.69
N GLY A 554 26.11 -30.88 17.34
CA GLY A 554 26.93 -29.68 17.17
C GLY A 554 27.05 -29.25 15.71
N GLY A 555 28.25 -28.85 15.28
CA GLY A 555 28.50 -28.34 13.93
C GLY A 555 28.23 -29.31 12.77
N LYS A 556 27.90 -30.58 13.03
CA LYS A 556 27.56 -31.59 12.01
C LYS A 556 26.08 -31.56 11.60
N LEU A 557 25.22 -30.95 12.42
CA LEU A 557 23.78 -30.81 12.18
C LEU A 557 23.44 -29.32 12.07
N ALA A 558 22.64 -28.96 11.06
CA ALA A 558 22.03 -27.65 10.93
C ALA A 558 20.51 -27.78 10.87
N ILE A 559 19.83 -26.75 11.34
CA ILE A 559 18.37 -26.67 11.30
C ILE A 559 17.99 -25.35 10.67
N VAL A 560 16.96 -25.35 9.84
CA VAL A 560 16.32 -24.16 9.29
C VAL A 560 14.82 -24.30 9.53
N GLY A 561 14.24 -23.36 10.28
CA GLY A 561 12.80 -23.32 10.45
C GLY A 561 12.15 -22.51 9.35
N VAL A 562 10.95 -22.90 8.93
CA VAL A 562 10.09 -22.13 8.03
C VAL A 562 8.77 -21.92 8.75
N ASN A 563 8.51 -20.70 9.21
CA ASN A 563 7.29 -20.38 9.93
C ASN A 563 6.19 -19.94 8.97
N LEU A 564 5.00 -20.51 9.12
CA LEU A 564 3.83 -20.25 8.29
C LEU A 564 2.67 -19.58 9.06
N ASP A 565 2.95 -18.92 10.18
CA ASP A 565 1.92 -18.12 10.86
C ASP A 565 1.49 -16.97 9.94
N THR A 566 0.20 -16.66 9.89
CA THR A 566 -0.30 -15.54 9.07
C THR A 566 -0.02 -14.18 9.72
N ARG A 567 0.18 -14.19 11.05
CA ARG A 567 0.47 -13.03 11.89
C ARG A 567 1.89 -13.15 12.46
N PRO A 568 2.83 -12.29 12.04
CA PRO A 568 4.21 -12.37 12.53
C PRO A 568 4.33 -12.27 14.06
N GLU A 569 3.39 -11.61 14.73
CA GLU A 569 3.38 -11.43 16.18
C GLU A 569 3.23 -12.76 16.94
N GLU A 570 2.44 -13.70 16.40
CA GLU A 570 2.19 -15.01 17.04
C GLU A 570 3.47 -15.85 17.08
N MET A 571 4.17 -15.90 15.94
CA MET A 571 5.48 -16.51 15.83
C MET A 571 6.49 -15.83 16.77
N GLN A 572 6.58 -14.49 16.77
CA GLN A 572 7.54 -13.75 17.59
C GLN A 572 7.35 -14.03 19.08
N ALA A 573 6.10 -14.08 19.54
CA ALA A 573 5.77 -14.42 20.92
C ALA A 573 6.29 -15.81 21.30
N TYR A 574 6.05 -16.81 20.44
CA TYR A 574 6.55 -18.17 20.66
C TYR A 574 8.09 -18.25 20.64
N LEU A 575 8.76 -17.56 19.70
CA LEU A 575 10.22 -17.59 19.59
C LEU A 575 10.91 -16.96 20.80
N ALA A 576 10.33 -15.92 21.40
CA ALA A 576 10.84 -15.30 22.61
C ALA A 576 10.86 -16.28 23.81
N GLU A 577 9.87 -17.17 23.88
CA GLU A 577 9.78 -18.22 24.89
C GLU A 577 10.69 -19.42 24.56
N ALA A 578 10.57 -19.96 23.34
CA ALA A 578 11.22 -21.20 22.95
C ALA A 578 12.76 -21.06 22.81
N ARG A 579 13.25 -19.85 22.51
CA ARG A 579 14.67 -19.51 22.31
C ARG A 579 15.36 -20.52 21.39
N LEU A 580 14.86 -20.62 20.15
CA LEU A 580 15.39 -21.54 19.15
C LEU A 580 16.75 -21.02 18.62
N PRO A 581 17.83 -21.81 18.66
CA PRO A 581 19.17 -21.36 18.27
C PRO A 581 19.44 -21.34 16.76
N TRP A 582 18.44 -21.60 15.93
CA TRP A 582 18.56 -21.68 14.47
C TRP A 582 17.69 -20.64 13.76
N PRO A 583 18.05 -20.23 12.52
CA PRO A 583 17.31 -19.21 11.79
C PRO A 583 15.90 -19.67 11.42
N GLN A 584 14.99 -18.70 11.28
CA GLN A 584 13.60 -18.89 10.86
C GLN A 584 13.38 -18.10 9.57
N ILE A 585 13.01 -18.77 8.49
CA ILE A 585 12.44 -18.14 7.30
C ILE A 585 10.97 -17.81 7.60
N HIS A 586 10.54 -16.60 7.26
CA HIS A 586 9.14 -16.20 7.35
C HIS A 586 8.81 -15.19 6.25
N GLU A 587 7.78 -15.52 5.45
CA GLU A 587 7.26 -14.67 4.39
C GLU A 587 5.73 -14.61 4.53
N GLN A 588 5.12 -13.47 4.18
CA GLN A 588 3.67 -13.28 4.32
C GLN A 588 2.87 -14.29 3.49
N GLY A 589 1.69 -14.67 3.98
CA GLY A 589 0.75 -15.55 3.27
C GLY A 589 0.53 -16.93 3.90
N GLY A 590 1.26 -17.30 4.96
CA GLY A 590 1.08 -18.58 5.65
C GLY A 590 1.27 -19.78 4.71
N LEU A 591 0.27 -20.66 4.60
CA LEU A 591 0.29 -21.79 3.65
C LEU A 591 0.30 -21.37 2.17
N GLU A 592 -0.03 -20.11 1.87
CA GLU A 592 0.05 -19.51 0.53
C GLU A 592 1.33 -18.69 0.33
N SER A 593 2.21 -18.61 1.33
CA SER A 593 3.52 -17.97 1.18
C SER A 593 4.37 -18.71 0.15
N ARG A 594 5.27 -17.98 -0.53
CA ARG A 594 6.22 -18.57 -1.50
C ARG A 594 6.94 -19.83 -0.97
N PRO A 595 7.57 -19.85 0.22
CA PRO A 595 8.26 -21.05 0.70
C PRO A 595 7.34 -22.25 0.96
N ALA A 596 6.05 -22.03 1.22
CA ALA A 596 5.05 -23.10 1.32
C ALA A 596 4.59 -23.59 -0.06
N VAL A 597 4.31 -22.67 -0.99
CA VAL A 597 3.88 -22.99 -2.36
C VAL A 597 4.97 -23.72 -3.15
N GLU A 598 6.24 -23.34 -3.00
CA GLU A 598 7.39 -23.96 -3.69
C GLU A 598 7.56 -25.46 -3.40
N TYR A 599 7.04 -25.93 -2.27
CA TYR A 599 7.07 -27.33 -1.84
C TYR A 599 5.66 -27.91 -1.60
N GLY A 600 4.60 -27.19 -2.00
CA GLY A 600 3.21 -27.60 -1.84
C GLY A 600 2.92 -28.09 -0.42
N ILE A 601 3.29 -27.27 0.57
CA ILE A 601 3.04 -27.55 1.98
C ILE A 601 1.55 -27.34 2.24
N VAL A 602 0.90 -28.39 2.71
CA VAL A 602 -0.56 -28.41 2.96
C VAL A 602 -0.88 -28.68 4.43
N THR A 603 0.09 -29.17 5.19
CA THR A 603 -0.01 -29.45 6.62
C THR A 603 1.31 -29.17 7.33
N VAL A 604 1.23 -28.86 8.61
CA VAL A 604 2.39 -28.71 9.52
C VAL A 604 2.23 -29.65 10.73
N PRO A 605 3.33 -30.18 11.30
CA PRO A 605 4.70 -30.01 10.84
C PRO A 605 4.98 -30.75 9.53
N THR A 606 5.84 -30.16 8.69
CA THR A 606 6.44 -30.86 7.54
C THR A 606 7.96 -30.75 7.65
N THR A 607 8.64 -31.89 7.67
CA THR A 607 10.09 -31.95 7.94
C THR A 607 10.83 -32.62 6.78
N PHE A 608 11.88 -31.97 6.30
CA PHE A 608 12.83 -32.55 5.35
C PHE A 608 14.15 -32.85 6.06
N LEU A 609 14.65 -34.07 5.93
CA LEU A 609 16.00 -34.46 6.32
C LEU A 609 16.89 -34.50 5.08
N ILE A 610 18.00 -33.76 5.13
CA ILE A 610 18.89 -33.52 3.98
C ILE A 610 20.31 -33.99 4.35
N ASP A 611 20.94 -34.74 3.45
CA ASP A 611 22.31 -35.23 3.63
C ASP A 611 23.37 -34.11 3.45
N SER A 612 24.63 -34.42 3.76
CA SER A 612 25.75 -33.47 3.62
C SER A 612 26.03 -33.04 2.19
N GLN A 613 25.51 -33.74 1.18
CA GLN A 613 25.61 -33.35 -0.22
C GLN A 613 24.49 -32.39 -0.64
N GLY A 614 23.52 -32.14 0.24
CA GLY A 614 22.36 -31.28 -0.01
C GLY A 614 21.17 -32.02 -0.63
N ARG A 615 21.12 -33.35 -0.55
CA ARG A 615 20.01 -34.15 -1.10
C ARG A 615 19.00 -34.54 -0.04
N VAL A 616 17.71 -34.55 -0.36
CA VAL A 616 16.66 -35.03 0.55
C VAL A 616 16.82 -36.53 0.75
N VAL A 617 16.97 -36.94 2.00
CA VAL A 617 17.05 -38.34 2.42
C VAL A 617 15.64 -38.85 2.74
N LYS A 618 14.84 -38.03 3.41
CA LYS A 618 13.50 -38.38 3.86
C LYS A 618 12.65 -37.14 4.01
N ARG A 619 11.38 -37.21 3.58
CA ARG A 619 10.34 -36.21 3.84
C ARG A 619 9.43 -36.66 4.97
N ASN A 620 8.71 -35.73 5.59
CA ASN A 620 7.75 -35.98 6.68
C ASN A 620 8.35 -36.80 7.84
N VAL A 621 9.61 -36.56 8.17
CA VAL A 621 10.26 -37.24 9.30
C VAL A 621 9.67 -36.72 10.60
N THR A 622 9.16 -37.63 11.42
CA THR A 622 8.63 -37.28 12.75
C THR A 622 9.76 -37.10 13.75
N GLY A 623 9.52 -36.34 14.83
CA GLY A 623 10.51 -36.16 15.90
C GLY A 623 10.99 -37.48 16.53
N SER A 624 10.15 -38.53 16.56
CA SER A 624 10.55 -39.84 17.10
C SER A 624 11.48 -40.63 16.18
N GLU A 625 11.45 -40.40 14.87
CA GLU A 625 12.27 -41.10 13.89
C GLU A 625 13.59 -40.38 13.59
N ILE A 626 13.62 -39.06 13.74
CA ILE A 626 14.65 -38.20 13.17
C ILE A 626 16.06 -38.50 13.68
N GLU A 627 16.21 -38.88 14.95
CA GLU A 627 17.53 -39.21 15.50
C GLU A 627 18.14 -40.46 14.86
N ALA A 628 17.32 -41.50 14.64
CA ALA A 628 17.78 -42.75 14.04
C ALA A 628 18.29 -42.51 12.61
N GLU A 629 17.59 -41.67 11.84
CA GLU A 629 18.01 -41.29 10.49
C GLU A 629 19.28 -40.43 10.49
N ILE A 630 19.41 -39.47 11.41
CA ILE A 630 20.65 -38.70 11.58
C ILE A 630 21.84 -39.62 11.84
N ARG A 631 21.69 -40.59 12.76
CA ARG A 631 22.75 -41.56 13.08
C ARG A 631 23.16 -42.36 11.85
N ARG A 632 22.21 -42.74 11.00
CA ARG A 632 22.49 -43.47 9.75
C ARG A 632 23.30 -42.64 8.75
N LEU A 633 23.09 -41.33 8.70
CA LEU A 633 23.82 -40.42 7.80
C LEU A 633 25.21 -40.02 8.30
N MET A 634 25.48 -40.22 9.60
CA MET A 634 26.74 -39.83 10.24
C MET A 634 27.68 -40.99 10.54
N GLN A 635 27.30 -42.22 10.16
CA GLN A 635 28.20 -43.38 10.09
C GLN A 635 29.05 -43.29 8.83
#